data_AF-A0A2E1GU07-F1
#
_entry.id   AF-A0A2E1GU07-F1
#
_cell.length_a   1.000
_cell.length_b   1.000
_cell.length_c   1.000
_cell.angle_alpha   90.00
_cell.angle_beta   90.00
_cell.angle_gamma   90.00
#
_symmetry.space_group_name_H-M   'P 1'
#
loop_
_entity.id
_entity.type
_entity.pdbx_description
1 polymer ?
#
loop_
_entity_poly.entity_id
_entity_poly.type
_entity_poly.pdbx_seq_one_letter_code
_entity_poly.pdbx_strand_id
1 'polypeptide(L)'
;MKDKFFKYLFSNQLMAILFVAFSTAMAFGTFIESWYSTDTAKIWIYNAWWFELILALFMVNFFGNIFKYKLLRKEKWAILMIHLSFILIISGAFITRYFGYEGVMPIREGVSENSFLSEKTFLTLFIEGDINGIAKRKTLEKDFIFSEHVNNNFVWENEFNGQPFTIKFNGFTEDVSEQLVLDNSGDRYIKIVESADGSRHDHYLKEGEVSNIHNLLFTLNNPISGAINIRSEGGLHYLTTPFNGNYLRMADQQTGEVLKEIEQELQFRSLYNLGSFQFVIPEPPLRGKFELTKAEEGDPGVQDALKLKIQTKGMSRDITVLGGKGIVNSMKKINIGGLDFYLKYGSKKLELPFHLKLNDFIAEKYPGTEKSYSSFMSKVSVKDNNSFDYDIYMNHVLDHRGYRFFQASFDPDEKGTVLSVNHDFWGTWVTYIGYILLYLSMIGIFFIGKTRFKELSKSLEKVKRRKRDLLSVFALICVTSLNAQSHNHNLKNDFNFDSVINTNSINALHAQKFGRLIIQDLGGRMKPANTFSSELLRKVSKKDTYGELNSDQVMMSIIESPALWYNIPIIYLKRGNDSIRKIVGLREKDKYASLVSFFDQQGNYKISSQLEGAYRAAVPNQFQKDFIEVDKRVNLLYSALEGKVLRVFPIPGDSSKKWVSFPELSEANFKGKDSLYVHNILPLYFNSLRLAKEDGDYSQADNLLQSLEGFQQKYGADILPSEKKIEAEILYNRYDIFKKLFSWYLYVGLFLFTILIIQIFKPLKVFRFFITALKISLLLLFILHTGGLAARWFISGHAPWSDAYESMIYVAWATMFFGLIFGRKSMLTMAATSFVSSMILMIAHWNWMDPSIANLQPVLDSYWLMIHVAVIVGSYGPFALGMIIGVVSLLLITISRKSNKEKIGLNLKELTIINELSITVGLIMLTIGNFLGGMWANESWGRYWGWDPKETWALISILVYAFVIHMRFVPGLRGSWTFNFMSIIAFASIMMTYFGVNFYLVGLHSYASGEKIITPNFVYYTALIVAVLGLISYWRYQKVFKT
;
A
#
# COMPACT_ATOMS: atom_id res chain seq x y z
N MET A 1 -9.74 -21.02 -48.72
CA MET A 1 -10.08 -20.44 -47.39
C MET A 1 -8.85 -20.20 -46.51
N LYS A 2 -7.95 -21.18 -46.31
CA LYS A 2 -6.75 -21.11 -45.44
C LYS A 2 -5.99 -19.76 -45.49
N ASP A 3 -5.70 -19.21 -46.66
CA ASP A 3 -5.04 -17.91 -46.82
C ASP A 3 -5.73 -16.72 -46.15
N LYS A 4 -7.07 -16.66 -46.16
CA LYS A 4 -7.82 -15.59 -45.49
C LYS A 4 -7.69 -15.71 -43.97
N PHE A 5 -7.69 -16.95 -43.46
CA PHE A 5 -7.53 -17.25 -42.04
C PHE A 5 -6.14 -16.83 -41.52
N PHE A 6 -5.06 -17.25 -42.17
CA PHE A 6 -3.70 -16.82 -41.79
C PHE A 6 -3.48 -15.31 -41.96
N LYS A 7 -4.04 -14.67 -43.00
CA LYS A 7 -3.98 -13.21 -43.17
C LYS A 7 -4.67 -12.44 -42.04
N TYR A 8 -5.69 -13.04 -41.40
CA TYR A 8 -6.39 -12.50 -40.22
C TYR A 8 -5.64 -12.79 -38.91
N LEU A 9 -5.19 -14.04 -38.69
CA LEU A 9 -4.38 -14.42 -37.53
C LEU A 9 -3.14 -13.53 -37.38
N PHE A 10 -2.48 -13.19 -38.49
CA PHE A 10 -1.30 -12.33 -38.50
C PHE A 10 -1.67 -10.86 -38.75
N SER A 11 -2.81 -10.37 -38.24
CA SER A 11 -3.27 -8.99 -38.49
C SER A 11 -3.14 -8.08 -37.29
N ASN A 12 -2.83 -6.81 -37.55
CA ASN A 12 -2.89 -5.74 -36.55
C ASN A 12 -4.33 -5.47 -36.07
N GLN A 13 -5.36 -5.97 -36.78
CA GLN A 13 -6.75 -5.93 -36.34
C GLN A 13 -6.98 -6.95 -35.22
N LEU A 14 -6.54 -8.21 -35.41
CA LEU A 14 -6.58 -9.21 -34.34
C LEU A 14 -5.72 -8.77 -33.14
N MET A 15 -4.51 -8.26 -33.36
CA MET A 15 -3.67 -7.73 -32.28
C MET A 15 -4.37 -6.62 -31.47
N ALA A 16 -5.09 -5.72 -32.14
CA ALA A 16 -5.87 -4.68 -31.48
C ALA A 16 -7.08 -5.21 -30.70
N ILE A 17 -7.71 -6.29 -31.17
CA ILE A 17 -8.78 -6.99 -30.44
C ILE A 17 -8.20 -7.71 -29.21
N LEU A 18 -7.07 -8.43 -29.37
CA LEU A 18 -6.40 -9.15 -28.28
C LEU A 18 -5.94 -8.19 -27.17
N PHE A 19 -5.39 -7.02 -27.50
CA PHE A 19 -5.05 -5.99 -26.50
C PHE A 19 -6.26 -5.58 -25.65
N VAL A 20 -7.43 -5.35 -26.27
CA VAL A 20 -8.65 -4.99 -25.53
C VAL A 20 -9.16 -6.18 -24.71
N ALA A 21 -9.33 -7.36 -25.34
CA ALA A 21 -9.87 -8.54 -24.68
C ALA A 21 -9.04 -8.98 -23.47
N PHE A 22 -7.71 -8.98 -23.59
CA PHE A 22 -6.80 -9.37 -22.51
C PHE A 22 -6.79 -8.35 -21.37
N SER A 23 -6.72 -7.04 -21.69
CA SER A 23 -6.84 -5.99 -20.69
C SER A 23 -8.17 -6.02 -19.94
N THR A 24 -9.28 -6.27 -20.64
CA THR A 24 -10.61 -6.40 -20.03
C THR A 24 -10.71 -7.65 -19.15
N ALA A 25 -10.19 -8.79 -19.59
CA ALA A 25 -10.15 -10.02 -18.80
C ALA A 25 -9.38 -9.84 -17.49
N MET A 26 -8.15 -9.30 -17.58
CA MET A 26 -7.33 -9.00 -16.40
C MET A 26 -7.99 -7.98 -15.46
N ALA A 27 -8.60 -6.92 -16.00
CA ALA A 27 -9.31 -5.93 -15.19
C ALA A 27 -10.43 -6.59 -14.38
N PHE A 28 -11.26 -7.43 -15.00
CA PHE A 28 -12.29 -8.19 -14.30
C PHE A 28 -11.69 -9.14 -13.26
N GLY A 29 -10.57 -9.82 -13.54
CA GLY A 29 -9.85 -10.65 -12.57
C GLY A 29 -9.55 -9.90 -11.27
N THR A 30 -8.94 -8.71 -11.36
CA THR A 30 -8.63 -7.91 -10.17
C THR A 30 -9.86 -7.40 -9.41
N PHE A 31 -11.00 -7.18 -10.07
CA PHE A 31 -12.26 -6.85 -9.39
C PHE A 31 -12.92 -8.05 -8.73
N ILE A 32 -12.92 -9.21 -9.40
CA ILE A 32 -13.42 -10.49 -8.85
C ILE A 32 -12.63 -10.86 -7.58
N GLU A 33 -11.31 -10.69 -7.60
CA GLU A 33 -10.43 -10.88 -6.45
C GLU A 33 -10.79 -9.97 -5.26
N SER A 34 -11.10 -8.70 -5.52
CA SER A 34 -11.50 -7.75 -4.47
C SER A 34 -12.99 -7.81 -4.05
N TRP A 35 -13.81 -8.64 -4.72
CA TRP A 35 -15.23 -8.82 -4.42
C TRP A 35 -15.57 -10.20 -3.83
N TYR A 36 -14.72 -11.19 -4.06
CA TYR A 36 -14.89 -12.58 -3.67
C TYR A 36 -13.60 -13.08 -3.02
N SER A 37 -12.73 -13.76 -3.78
CA SER A 37 -11.43 -14.23 -3.33
C SER A 37 -10.42 -14.31 -4.48
N THR A 38 -9.12 -14.29 -4.17
CA THR A 38 -8.03 -14.54 -5.14
C THR A 38 -8.24 -15.87 -5.88
N ASP A 39 -8.72 -16.90 -5.20
CA ASP A 39 -8.96 -18.21 -5.81
C ASP A 39 -10.21 -18.24 -6.71
N THR A 40 -11.26 -17.46 -6.40
CA THR A 40 -12.35 -17.17 -7.37
C THR A 40 -11.78 -16.55 -8.65
N ALA A 41 -10.90 -15.56 -8.53
CA ALA A 41 -10.29 -14.88 -9.68
C ALA A 41 -9.35 -15.80 -10.48
N LYS A 42 -8.58 -16.66 -9.81
CA LYS A 42 -7.82 -17.75 -10.46
C LYS A 42 -8.77 -18.65 -11.27
N ILE A 43 -9.83 -19.17 -10.67
CA ILE A 43 -10.73 -20.15 -11.32
C ILE A 43 -11.45 -19.56 -12.54
N TRP A 44 -12.01 -18.35 -12.43
CA TRP A 44 -12.79 -17.76 -13.53
C TRP A 44 -11.93 -17.10 -14.62
N ILE A 45 -10.79 -16.50 -14.27
CA ILE A 45 -9.95 -15.72 -15.18
C ILE A 45 -8.58 -16.37 -15.39
N TYR A 46 -7.67 -16.26 -14.41
CA TYR A 46 -6.24 -16.48 -14.67
C TYR A 46 -5.87 -17.93 -15.01
N ASN A 47 -6.64 -18.90 -14.53
CA ASN A 47 -6.48 -20.33 -14.83
C ASN A 47 -7.49 -20.86 -15.86
N ALA A 48 -8.31 -20.01 -16.47
CA ALA A 48 -9.31 -20.47 -17.42
C ALA A 48 -8.70 -20.72 -18.81
N TRP A 49 -9.12 -21.82 -19.46
CA TRP A 49 -8.62 -22.24 -20.79
C TRP A 49 -8.74 -21.15 -21.88
N TRP A 50 -9.75 -20.28 -21.77
CA TRP A 50 -9.97 -19.19 -22.73
C TRP A 50 -8.99 -18.03 -22.53
N PHE A 51 -8.45 -17.85 -21.31
CA PHE A 51 -7.40 -16.86 -21.00
C PHE A 51 -6.05 -17.33 -21.55
N GLU A 52 -5.74 -18.62 -21.40
CA GLU A 52 -4.60 -19.27 -22.07
C GLU A 52 -4.71 -19.19 -23.60
N LEU A 53 -5.91 -19.36 -24.16
CA LEU A 53 -6.14 -19.21 -25.60
C LEU A 53 -5.83 -17.78 -26.10
N ILE A 54 -6.10 -16.73 -25.31
CA ILE A 54 -5.74 -15.36 -25.65
C ILE A 54 -4.21 -15.19 -25.71
N LEU A 55 -3.47 -15.79 -24.76
CA LEU A 55 -2.00 -15.79 -24.76
C LEU A 55 -1.42 -16.57 -25.95
N ALA A 56 -1.99 -17.73 -26.29
CA ALA A 56 -1.61 -18.50 -27.47
C ALA A 56 -1.86 -17.70 -28.77
N LEU A 57 -2.99 -17.01 -28.88
CA LEU A 57 -3.31 -16.15 -30.02
C LEU A 57 -2.35 -14.94 -30.13
N PHE A 58 -1.88 -14.38 -29.01
CA PHE A 58 -0.80 -13.38 -29.01
C PHE A 58 0.51 -13.96 -29.57
N MET A 59 0.96 -15.12 -29.08
CA MET A 59 2.18 -15.77 -29.56
C MET A 59 2.13 -16.02 -31.08
N VAL A 60 1.01 -16.56 -31.58
CA VAL A 60 0.76 -16.78 -33.02
C VAL A 60 0.76 -15.47 -33.81
N ASN A 61 0.17 -14.39 -33.28
CA ASN A 61 0.16 -13.08 -33.93
C ASN A 61 1.58 -12.46 -34.01
N PHE A 62 2.33 -12.46 -32.90
CA PHE A 62 3.70 -11.94 -32.84
C PHE A 62 4.62 -12.71 -33.81
N PHE A 63 4.55 -14.05 -33.81
CA PHE A 63 5.35 -14.89 -34.70
C PHE A 63 5.02 -14.62 -36.18
N GLY A 64 3.74 -14.59 -36.56
CA GLY A 64 3.33 -14.33 -37.93
C GLY A 64 3.67 -12.92 -38.44
N ASN A 65 3.67 -11.92 -37.55
CA ASN A 65 4.06 -10.54 -37.88
C ASN A 65 5.54 -10.43 -38.30
N ILE A 66 6.44 -11.28 -37.77
CA ILE A 66 7.87 -11.33 -38.16
C ILE A 66 8.01 -11.57 -39.67
N PHE A 67 7.30 -12.57 -40.20
CA PHE A 67 7.32 -12.91 -41.62
C PHE A 67 6.54 -11.89 -42.45
N LYS A 68 5.30 -11.56 -42.04
CA LYS A 68 4.41 -10.64 -42.77
C LYS A 68 5.02 -9.27 -43.00
N TYR A 69 5.69 -8.71 -42.00
CA TYR A 69 6.34 -7.41 -42.10
C TYR A 69 7.83 -7.49 -42.47
N LYS A 70 8.36 -8.70 -42.76
CA LYS A 70 9.77 -8.97 -43.09
C LYS A 70 10.71 -8.30 -42.08
N LEU A 71 10.54 -8.64 -40.80
CA LEU A 71 11.28 -8.06 -39.67
C LEU A 71 12.73 -8.59 -39.57
N LEU A 72 13.04 -9.72 -40.21
CA LEU A 72 14.39 -10.28 -40.39
C LEU A 72 15.25 -9.41 -41.32
N ARG A 73 15.55 -8.17 -40.90
CA ARG A 73 16.31 -7.15 -41.64
C ARG A 73 17.05 -6.23 -40.66
N LYS A 74 18.30 -5.86 -40.98
CA LYS A 74 19.16 -5.06 -40.09
C LYS A 74 18.54 -3.72 -39.69
N GLU A 75 17.77 -3.07 -40.56
CA GLU A 75 17.12 -1.78 -40.27
C GLU A 75 15.87 -1.89 -39.37
N LYS A 76 15.38 -3.12 -39.13
CA LYS A 76 14.19 -3.42 -38.32
C LYS A 76 14.51 -4.19 -37.03
N TRP A 77 15.79 -4.42 -36.72
CA TRP A 77 16.21 -5.29 -35.62
C TRP A 77 15.55 -4.96 -34.27
N ALA A 78 15.45 -3.68 -33.89
CA ALA A 78 14.73 -3.27 -32.68
C ALA A 78 13.24 -3.68 -32.68
N ILE A 79 12.54 -3.66 -33.83
CA ILE A 79 11.14 -4.11 -33.92
C ILE A 79 11.06 -5.65 -33.87
N LEU A 80 12.03 -6.35 -34.48
CA LEU A 80 12.15 -7.80 -34.41
C LEU A 80 12.33 -8.27 -32.97
N MET A 81 13.25 -7.65 -32.21
CA MET A 81 13.51 -7.98 -30.82
C MET A 81 12.25 -7.87 -29.95
N ILE A 82 11.43 -6.82 -30.10
CA ILE A 82 10.16 -6.67 -29.36
C ILE A 82 9.22 -7.86 -29.58
N HIS A 83 9.17 -8.41 -30.81
CA HIS A 83 8.32 -9.58 -31.10
C HIS A 83 8.92 -10.85 -30.50
N LEU A 84 10.25 -11.02 -30.57
CA LEU A 84 10.96 -12.15 -29.97
C LEU A 84 10.88 -12.14 -28.44
N SER A 85 10.98 -10.97 -27.79
CA SER A 85 10.86 -10.86 -26.34
C SER A 85 9.46 -11.23 -25.84
N PHE A 86 8.38 -10.78 -26.50
CA PHE A 86 7.04 -11.20 -26.09
C PHE A 86 6.79 -12.69 -26.32
N ILE A 87 7.35 -13.29 -27.37
CA ILE A 87 7.32 -14.75 -27.56
C ILE A 87 8.04 -15.46 -26.40
N LEU A 88 9.24 -15.01 -26.02
CA LEU A 88 10.00 -15.57 -24.90
C LEU A 88 9.30 -15.41 -23.55
N ILE A 89 8.74 -14.23 -23.26
CA ILE A 89 8.00 -13.98 -22.00
C ILE A 89 6.78 -14.90 -21.89
N ILE A 90 6.02 -15.10 -22.97
CA ILE A 90 4.86 -16.02 -22.96
C ILE A 90 5.33 -17.48 -22.82
N SER A 91 6.45 -17.86 -23.46
CA SER A 91 7.05 -19.19 -23.29
C SER A 91 7.58 -19.44 -21.88
N GLY A 92 8.22 -18.45 -21.25
CA GLY A 92 8.71 -18.53 -19.88
C GLY A 92 7.56 -18.67 -18.88
N ALA A 93 6.53 -17.83 -19.00
CA ALA A 93 5.31 -17.95 -18.19
C ALA A 93 4.59 -19.29 -18.37
N PHE A 94 4.61 -19.88 -19.57
CA PHE A 94 4.10 -21.24 -19.79
C PHE A 94 4.95 -22.29 -19.05
N ILE A 95 6.28 -22.16 -19.05
CA ILE A 95 7.17 -23.05 -18.30
C ILE A 95 6.90 -22.94 -16.79
N THR A 96 6.88 -21.72 -16.24
CA THR A 96 6.55 -21.44 -14.82
C THR A 96 5.23 -22.10 -14.42
N ARG A 97 4.18 -21.91 -15.24
CA ARG A 97 2.83 -22.40 -14.97
C ARG A 97 2.68 -23.92 -14.89
N TYR A 98 3.44 -24.65 -15.70
CA TYR A 98 3.28 -26.11 -15.85
C TYR A 98 4.41 -26.95 -15.24
N PHE A 99 5.57 -26.34 -14.96
CA PHE A 99 6.75 -27.04 -14.41
C PHE A 99 7.35 -26.37 -13.15
N GLY A 100 6.98 -25.12 -12.85
CA GLY A 100 7.39 -24.45 -11.62
C GLY A 100 6.55 -24.90 -10.41
N TYR A 101 7.11 -24.72 -9.21
CA TYR A 101 6.39 -25.00 -7.96
C TYR A 101 6.77 -24.02 -6.85
N GLU A 102 5.74 -23.50 -6.17
CA GLU A 102 5.83 -22.59 -5.02
C GLU A 102 5.35 -23.28 -3.73
N GLY A 103 5.81 -22.81 -2.57
CA GLY A 103 5.41 -23.30 -1.26
C GLY A 103 6.02 -22.51 -0.09
N VAL A 104 5.79 -22.97 1.14
CA VAL A 104 6.29 -22.35 2.38
C VAL A 104 6.97 -23.36 3.30
N MET A 105 8.02 -22.93 3.99
CA MET A 105 8.91 -23.72 4.83
C MET A 105 9.08 -23.01 6.18
N PRO A 106 8.20 -23.29 7.16
CA PRO A 106 8.39 -22.85 8.53
C PRO A 106 9.56 -23.62 9.17
N ILE A 107 10.49 -22.91 9.83
CA ILE A 107 11.62 -23.51 10.55
C ILE A 107 11.79 -22.78 11.89
N ARG A 108 11.86 -23.53 12.99
CA ARG A 108 12.16 -23.01 14.34
C ARG A 108 13.67 -22.97 14.57
N GLU A 109 14.13 -22.10 15.46
CA GLU A 109 15.56 -21.94 15.74
C GLU A 109 16.23 -23.25 16.20
N GLY A 110 17.45 -23.47 15.72
CA GLY A 110 18.21 -24.71 15.95
C GLY A 110 17.76 -25.91 15.10
N VAL A 111 16.51 -25.92 14.61
CA VAL A 111 15.93 -27.04 13.85
C VAL A 111 16.50 -27.09 12.42
N SER A 112 16.64 -28.31 11.90
CA SER A 112 17.12 -28.60 10.55
C SER A 112 16.05 -29.35 9.76
N GLU A 113 15.46 -28.71 8.76
CA GLU A 113 14.38 -29.23 7.92
C GLU A 113 14.87 -29.49 6.49
N ASN A 114 14.31 -30.50 5.83
CA ASN A 114 14.53 -30.81 4.41
C ASN A 114 13.21 -30.79 3.63
N SER A 115 12.22 -30.05 4.11
CA SER A 115 10.86 -30.20 3.61
C SER A 115 10.03 -28.92 3.70
N PHE A 116 9.09 -28.76 2.77
CA PHE A 116 8.26 -27.57 2.64
C PHE A 116 6.83 -27.94 2.22
N LEU A 117 5.89 -27.02 2.37
CA LEU A 117 4.46 -27.20 2.11
C LEU A 117 4.06 -26.49 0.81
N SER A 118 3.41 -27.20 -0.12
CA SER A 118 3.02 -26.63 -1.42
C SER A 118 2.02 -25.46 -1.31
N GLU A 119 2.14 -24.46 -2.19
CA GLU A 119 1.18 -23.35 -2.34
C GLU A 119 -0.22 -23.87 -2.72
N LYS A 120 -0.24 -24.87 -3.61
CA LYS A 120 -1.44 -25.59 -4.03
C LYS A 120 -1.95 -26.53 -2.95
N THR A 121 -3.26 -26.64 -2.82
CA THR A 121 -3.92 -27.71 -2.06
C THR A 121 -4.18 -28.94 -2.94
N PHE A 122 -4.10 -30.12 -2.32
CA PHE A 122 -4.29 -31.42 -2.95
C PHE A 122 -5.42 -32.18 -2.26
N LEU A 123 -6.22 -32.90 -3.03
CA LEU A 123 -7.05 -33.99 -2.52
C LEU A 123 -6.27 -35.29 -2.67
N THR A 124 -5.75 -35.82 -1.57
CA THR A 124 -5.08 -37.14 -1.56
C THR A 124 -6.05 -38.19 -1.03
N LEU A 125 -6.19 -39.28 -1.76
CA LEU A 125 -7.04 -40.43 -1.44
C LEU A 125 -6.20 -41.72 -1.46
N PHE A 126 -6.30 -42.51 -0.39
CA PHE A 126 -5.93 -43.93 -0.43
C PHE A 126 -7.20 -44.79 -0.35
N ILE A 127 -7.36 -45.75 -1.26
CA ILE A 127 -8.34 -46.83 -1.15
C ILE A 127 -7.59 -48.09 -0.73
N GLU A 128 -8.06 -48.76 0.33
CA GLU A 128 -7.56 -50.04 0.80
C GLU A 128 -8.64 -51.13 0.75
N GLY A 129 -8.20 -52.35 0.48
CA GLY A 129 -9.03 -53.55 0.54
C GLY A 129 -8.21 -54.82 0.30
N ASP A 130 -8.68 -55.93 0.86
CA ASP A 130 -8.03 -57.23 0.72
C ASP A 130 -8.26 -57.86 -0.64
N ILE A 131 -7.19 -58.44 -1.19
CA ILE A 131 -7.23 -59.25 -2.41
C ILE A 131 -6.54 -60.58 -2.09
N ASN A 132 -7.33 -61.66 -1.99
CA ASN A 132 -6.87 -63.01 -1.66
C ASN A 132 -6.05 -63.08 -0.35
N GLY A 133 -6.45 -62.32 0.68
CA GLY A 133 -5.75 -62.25 1.97
C GLY A 133 -4.53 -61.32 2.00
N ILE A 134 -4.31 -60.53 0.94
CA ILE A 134 -3.26 -59.51 0.88
C ILE A 134 -3.92 -58.13 0.73
N ALA A 135 -3.78 -57.30 1.76
CA ALA A 135 -4.20 -55.90 1.72
C ALA A 135 -3.45 -55.15 0.61
N LYS A 136 -4.17 -54.49 -0.30
CA LYS A 136 -3.58 -53.60 -1.30
C LYS A 136 -4.12 -52.19 -1.15
N ARG A 137 -3.27 -51.21 -1.50
CA ARG A 137 -3.61 -49.79 -1.52
C ARG A 137 -3.57 -49.26 -2.96
N LYS A 138 -4.54 -48.42 -3.33
CA LYS A 138 -4.52 -47.59 -4.53
C LYS A 138 -4.54 -46.12 -4.12
N THR A 139 -3.63 -45.33 -4.67
CA THR A 139 -3.55 -43.88 -4.42
C THR A 139 -4.16 -43.13 -5.59
N LEU A 140 -5.01 -42.14 -5.31
CA LEU A 140 -5.39 -41.09 -6.25
C LEU A 140 -5.03 -39.74 -5.62
N GLU A 141 -4.44 -38.84 -6.39
CA GLU A 141 -4.06 -37.50 -5.93
C GLU A 141 -4.17 -36.50 -7.08
N LYS A 142 -4.63 -35.29 -6.77
CA LYS A 142 -4.66 -34.17 -7.72
C LYS A 142 -4.67 -32.85 -6.97
N ASP A 143 -4.09 -31.82 -7.57
CA ASP A 143 -4.32 -30.43 -7.17
C ASP A 143 -5.74 -29.98 -7.52
N PHE A 144 -6.31 -29.18 -6.63
CA PHE A 144 -7.57 -28.47 -6.82
C PHE A 144 -7.41 -27.03 -6.34
N ILE A 145 -8.29 -26.17 -6.86
CA ILE A 145 -8.57 -24.86 -6.27
C ILE A 145 -10.09 -24.84 -6.13
N PHE A 146 -10.58 -24.57 -4.93
CA PHE A 146 -12.00 -24.44 -4.62
C PHE A 146 -12.30 -23.01 -4.20
N SER A 147 -13.55 -22.57 -4.31
CA SER A 147 -14.02 -21.37 -3.60
C SER A 147 -15.52 -21.42 -3.36
N GLU A 148 -16.00 -20.89 -2.24
CA GLU A 148 -17.42 -20.82 -1.86
C GLU A 148 -18.26 -20.07 -2.92
N HIS A 149 -17.64 -19.14 -3.66
CA HIS A 149 -18.30 -18.31 -4.66
C HIS A 149 -18.40 -18.92 -6.07
N VAL A 150 -17.89 -20.14 -6.29
CA VAL A 150 -17.88 -20.78 -7.62
C VAL A 150 -18.59 -22.14 -7.65
N ASN A 151 -19.08 -22.52 -8.83
CA ASN A 151 -19.67 -23.84 -9.08
C ASN A 151 -18.60 -24.94 -9.15
N ASN A 152 -17.94 -25.22 -8.03
CA ASN A 152 -17.03 -26.35 -7.86
C ASN A 152 -17.74 -27.65 -8.26
N ASN A 153 -17.28 -28.29 -9.33
CA ASN A 153 -17.85 -29.55 -9.79
C ASN A 153 -16.72 -30.46 -10.27
N PHE A 154 -16.54 -31.58 -9.58
CA PHE A 154 -15.73 -32.68 -10.06
C PHE A 154 -16.37 -34.02 -9.69
N VAL A 155 -16.08 -35.00 -10.54
CA VAL A 155 -16.43 -36.40 -10.34
C VAL A 155 -15.17 -37.22 -10.62
N TRP A 156 -14.80 -38.09 -9.69
CA TRP A 156 -13.79 -39.13 -9.89
C TRP A 156 -14.49 -40.47 -10.00
N GLU A 157 -14.60 -40.99 -11.21
CA GLU A 157 -15.01 -42.36 -11.48
C GLU A 157 -13.76 -43.23 -11.63
N ASN A 158 -13.70 -44.33 -10.89
CA ASN A 158 -12.57 -45.25 -10.92
C ASN A 158 -13.00 -46.63 -10.39
N GLU A 159 -12.09 -47.59 -10.41
CA GLU A 159 -12.32 -48.92 -9.86
C GLU A 159 -11.17 -49.35 -8.93
N PHE A 160 -11.50 -50.24 -7.99
CA PHE A 160 -10.53 -50.98 -7.19
C PHE A 160 -10.91 -52.46 -7.19
N ASN A 161 -10.02 -53.33 -7.67
CA ASN A 161 -10.27 -54.77 -7.79
C ASN A 161 -11.61 -55.13 -8.49
N GLY A 162 -11.94 -54.45 -9.59
CA GLY A 162 -13.20 -54.63 -10.32
C GLY A 162 -14.45 -54.06 -9.64
N GLN A 163 -14.34 -53.49 -8.43
CA GLN A 163 -15.41 -52.74 -7.78
C GLN A 163 -15.35 -51.27 -8.20
N PRO A 164 -16.35 -50.75 -8.94
CA PRO A 164 -16.40 -49.33 -9.26
C PRO A 164 -16.73 -48.49 -8.03
N PHE A 165 -16.12 -47.30 -7.96
CA PHE A 165 -16.45 -46.28 -6.98
C PHE A 165 -16.46 -44.90 -7.64
N THR A 166 -17.22 -43.99 -7.04
CA THR A 166 -17.34 -42.61 -7.49
C THR A 166 -17.18 -41.67 -6.31
N ILE A 167 -16.32 -40.65 -6.43
CA ILE A 167 -16.25 -39.54 -5.49
C ILE A 167 -16.75 -38.28 -6.20
N LYS A 168 -17.74 -37.61 -5.60
CA LYS A 168 -18.36 -36.39 -6.09
C LYS A 168 -18.12 -35.25 -5.12
N PHE A 169 -17.93 -34.06 -5.65
CA PHE A 169 -18.07 -32.83 -4.87
C PHE A 169 -19.48 -32.74 -4.26
N ASN A 170 -19.60 -32.27 -3.03
CA ASN A 170 -20.87 -32.13 -2.31
C ASN A 170 -21.03 -30.75 -1.63
N GLY A 171 -19.93 -30.03 -1.40
CA GLY A 171 -19.91 -28.67 -0.86
C GLY A 171 -18.49 -28.23 -0.47
N PHE A 172 -18.30 -26.92 -0.33
CA PHE A 172 -17.08 -26.30 0.18
C PHE A 172 -17.48 -25.10 1.03
N THR A 173 -16.71 -24.81 2.07
CA THR A 173 -16.91 -23.64 2.93
C THR A 173 -15.52 -23.14 3.33
N GLU A 174 -15.24 -21.88 2.99
CA GLU A 174 -13.99 -21.19 3.33
C GLU A 174 -14.03 -20.78 4.81
N ASP A 175 -12.86 -20.70 5.44
CA ASP A 175 -12.65 -20.16 6.80
C ASP A 175 -13.62 -20.69 7.86
N VAL A 176 -13.59 -21.99 8.14
CA VAL A 176 -14.34 -22.59 9.27
C VAL A 176 -13.46 -22.85 10.49
N SER A 177 -14.06 -22.76 11.67
CA SER A 177 -13.51 -23.20 12.95
C SER A 177 -14.49 -24.17 13.62
N GLU A 178 -13.99 -25.01 14.54
CA GLU A 178 -14.83 -25.92 15.33
C GLU A 178 -15.24 -25.21 16.62
N GLN A 179 -16.44 -24.62 16.63
CA GLN A 179 -16.96 -23.81 17.73
C GLN A 179 -18.06 -24.54 18.50
N LEU A 180 -18.20 -24.19 19.79
CA LEU A 180 -19.28 -24.69 20.64
C LEU A 180 -20.58 -23.90 20.35
N VAL A 181 -21.47 -24.48 19.54
CA VAL A 181 -22.80 -23.92 19.26
C VAL A 181 -23.75 -24.28 20.40
N LEU A 182 -24.48 -23.28 20.91
CA LEU A 182 -25.38 -23.44 22.05
C LEU A 182 -26.60 -24.30 21.71
N ASP A 183 -26.83 -25.34 22.51
CA ASP A 183 -27.91 -26.31 22.35
C ASP A 183 -28.34 -26.83 23.72
N ASN A 184 -29.61 -26.63 24.08
CA ASN A 184 -30.16 -27.08 25.37
C ASN A 184 -30.11 -28.61 25.58
N SER A 185 -30.01 -29.38 24.48
CA SER A 185 -29.81 -30.84 24.44
C SER A 185 -28.33 -31.26 24.30
N GLY A 186 -27.41 -30.30 24.28
CA GLY A 186 -25.97 -30.53 24.22
C GLY A 186 -25.34 -30.90 25.56
N ASP A 187 -24.10 -31.37 25.49
CA ASP A 187 -23.24 -31.59 26.66
C ASP A 187 -22.89 -30.23 27.30
N ARG A 188 -22.55 -30.22 28.59
CA ARG A 188 -21.99 -29.02 29.24
C ARG A 188 -20.49 -28.93 29.04
N TYR A 189 -20.02 -27.73 28.72
CA TYR A 189 -18.60 -27.40 28.61
C TYR A 189 -18.30 -26.10 29.37
N ILE A 190 -17.14 -26.03 30.02
CA ILE A 190 -16.59 -24.79 30.55
C ILE A 190 -15.42 -24.32 29.69
N LYS A 191 -15.35 -23.00 29.45
CA LYS A 191 -14.26 -22.38 28.69
C LYS A 191 -13.14 -21.95 29.64
N ILE A 192 -11.91 -22.34 29.32
CA ILE A 192 -10.69 -21.96 30.04
C ILE A 192 -9.79 -21.28 29.02
N VAL A 193 -9.44 -20.02 29.28
CA VAL A 193 -8.58 -19.21 28.42
C VAL A 193 -7.23 -19.05 29.11
N GLU A 194 -6.12 -19.36 28.44
CA GLU A 194 -4.78 -19.30 29.03
C GLU A 194 -3.79 -18.57 28.09
N SER A 195 -2.62 -18.20 28.62
CA SER A 195 -1.60 -17.49 27.84
C SER A 195 -0.16 -17.74 28.29
N ALA A 196 0.18 -19.00 28.59
CA ALA A 196 1.50 -19.41 29.10
C ALA A 196 2.66 -19.19 28.10
N ASP A 197 2.38 -19.13 26.79
CA ASP A 197 3.37 -18.81 25.75
C ASP A 197 3.35 -17.35 25.27
N GLY A 198 2.47 -16.51 25.84
CA GLY A 198 2.27 -15.11 25.45
C GLY A 198 1.24 -14.90 24.33
N SER A 199 0.71 -15.97 23.73
CA SER A 199 -0.49 -15.95 22.87
C SER A 199 -1.73 -16.41 23.66
N ARG A 200 -2.94 -16.21 23.13
CA ARG A 200 -4.18 -16.62 23.80
C ARG A 200 -4.65 -17.98 23.28
N HIS A 201 -4.75 -18.97 24.15
CA HIS A 201 -5.35 -20.27 23.85
C HIS A 201 -6.72 -20.42 24.52
N ASP A 202 -7.71 -20.85 23.74
CA ASP A 202 -9.08 -21.10 24.18
C ASP A 202 -9.33 -22.62 24.28
N HIS A 203 -9.43 -23.14 25.50
CA HIS A 203 -9.76 -24.55 25.76
C HIS A 203 -11.23 -24.70 26.19
N TYR A 204 -11.85 -25.81 25.80
CA TYR A 204 -13.18 -26.20 26.28
C TYR A 204 -13.09 -27.57 26.98
N LEU A 205 -13.59 -27.64 28.21
CA LEU A 205 -13.56 -28.81 29.06
C LEU A 205 -14.99 -29.32 29.28
N LYS A 206 -15.26 -30.56 28.88
CA LYS A 206 -16.57 -31.19 29.02
C LYS A 206 -16.85 -31.63 30.47
N GLU A 207 -18.11 -31.53 30.88
CA GLU A 207 -18.60 -32.05 32.16
C GLU A 207 -18.32 -33.55 32.29
N GLY A 208 -17.65 -33.95 33.37
CA GLY A 208 -17.22 -35.33 33.63
C GLY A 208 -15.83 -35.69 33.07
N GLU A 209 -15.27 -34.91 32.15
CA GLU A 209 -13.96 -35.20 31.53
C GLU A 209 -12.79 -34.52 32.28
N VAL A 210 -11.57 -34.86 31.87
CA VAL A 210 -10.31 -34.34 32.42
C VAL A 210 -9.47 -33.83 31.24
N SER A 211 -9.10 -32.55 31.26
CA SER A 211 -8.18 -31.97 30.28
C SER A 211 -6.79 -31.76 30.89
N ASN A 212 -5.75 -31.94 30.09
CA ASN A 212 -4.38 -31.59 30.45
C ASN A 212 -3.97 -30.34 29.68
N ILE A 213 -3.76 -29.23 30.39
CA ILE A 213 -3.37 -27.93 29.86
C ILE A 213 -2.00 -27.60 30.47
N HIS A 214 -0.94 -27.61 29.65
CA HIS A 214 0.46 -27.36 30.07
C HIS A 214 0.92 -28.14 31.32
N ASN A 215 0.62 -29.45 31.35
CA ASN A 215 0.87 -30.37 32.48
C ASN A 215 0.04 -30.10 33.75
N LEU A 216 -0.96 -29.22 33.70
CA LEU A 216 -1.97 -29.08 34.74
C LEU A 216 -3.26 -29.77 34.33
N LEU A 217 -3.80 -30.58 35.23
CA LEU A 217 -5.09 -31.25 35.03
C LEU A 217 -6.23 -30.32 35.43
N PHE A 218 -7.24 -30.19 34.58
CA PHE A 218 -8.49 -29.46 34.85
C PHE A 218 -9.69 -30.41 34.77
N THR A 219 -10.65 -30.27 35.69
CA THR A 219 -11.88 -31.07 35.72
C THR A 219 -13.13 -30.21 35.89
N LEU A 220 -14.26 -30.66 35.35
CA LEU A 220 -15.58 -30.05 35.55
C LEU A 220 -16.54 -31.09 36.14
N ASN A 221 -17.01 -30.86 37.36
CA ASN A 221 -17.89 -31.76 38.13
C ASN A 221 -17.37 -33.21 38.29
N ASN A 222 -16.04 -33.42 38.19
CA ASN A 222 -15.37 -34.70 38.41
C ASN A 222 -14.10 -34.49 39.25
N PRO A 223 -14.20 -34.42 40.60
CA PRO A 223 -13.09 -34.01 41.46
C PRO A 223 -11.95 -35.05 41.51
N ILE A 224 -10.73 -34.62 41.17
CA ILE A 224 -9.50 -35.42 41.15
C ILE A 224 -8.43 -34.77 42.02
N SER A 225 -7.81 -35.56 42.89
CA SER A 225 -6.70 -35.11 43.75
C SER A 225 -5.51 -34.62 42.91
N GLY A 226 -5.03 -33.40 43.17
CA GLY A 226 -3.93 -32.80 42.41
C GLY A 226 -4.33 -32.15 41.08
N ALA A 227 -5.62 -32.11 40.74
CA ALA A 227 -6.14 -31.33 39.61
C ALA A 227 -6.71 -29.98 40.07
N ILE A 228 -6.84 -29.03 39.13
CA ILE A 228 -7.66 -27.83 39.31
C ILE A 228 -9.11 -28.23 39.08
N ASN A 229 -9.86 -28.33 40.16
CA ASN A 229 -11.22 -28.86 40.16
C ASN A 229 -12.24 -27.73 40.15
N ILE A 230 -13.18 -27.79 39.19
CA ILE A 230 -14.26 -26.82 39.06
C ILE A 230 -15.59 -27.53 39.33
N ARG A 231 -16.31 -27.09 40.38
CA ARG A 231 -17.67 -27.56 40.68
C ARG A 231 -18.69 -26.51 40.26
N SER A 232 -19.77 -26.94 39.62
CA SER A 232 -20.84 -26.09 39.10
C SER A 232 -22.19 -26.77 39.36
N GLU A 233 -22.85 -26.37 40.44
CA GLU A 233 -24.08 -27.00 40.95
C GLU A 233 -25.03 -25.94 41.51
N GLY A 234 -26.34 -26.09 41.29
CA GLY A 234 -27.36 -25.15 41.79
C GLY A 234 -27.30 -23.71 41.24
N GLY A 235 -26.40 -23.41 40.30
CA GLY A 235 -26.08 -22.06 39.85
C GLY A 235 -24.96 -21.38 40.65
N LEU A 236 -24.32 -22.11 41.58
CA LEU A 236 -23.10 -21.70 42.28
C LEU A 236 -21.89 -22.40 41.65
N HIS A 237 -20.76 -21.68 41.63
CA HIS A 237 -19.54 -22.11 40.97
C HIS A 237 -18.36 -22.03 41.93
N TYR A 238 -17.58 -23.11 42.00
CA TYR A 238 -16.48 -23.27 42.94
C TYR A 238 -15.21 -23.72 42.22
N LEU A 239 -14.07 -23.31 42.77
CA LEU A 239 -12.73 -23.65 42.34
C LEU A 239 -11.95 -24.22 43.53
N THR A 240 -11.24 -25.33 43.31
CA THR A 240 -10.26 -25.89 44.26
C THR A 240 -8.96 -26.14 43.50
N THR A 241 -7.84 -25.58 43.97
CA THR A 241 -6.54 -25.63 43.29
C THR A 241 -5.49 -26.39 44.11
N PRO A 242 -4.56 -27.13 43.48
CA PRO A 242 -3.46 -27.80 44.18
C PRO A 242 -2.27 -26.86 44.46
N PHE A 243 -2.43 -25.57 44.17
CA PHE A 243 -1.43 -24.51 44.35
C PHE A 243 -2.07 -23.29 45.03
N ASN A 244 -1.27 -22.55 45.79
CA ASN A 244 -1.61 -21.18 46.20
C ASN A 244 -1.43 -20.22 45.02
N GLY A 245 -2.13 -19.10 45.04
CA GLY A 245 -1.97 -18.02 44.06
C GLY A 245 -2.84 -16.83 44.39
N ASN A 246 -3.15 -16.02 43.38
CA ASN A 246 -4.12 -14.93 43.49
C ASN A 246 -4.98 -14.81 42.22
N TYR A 247 -6.03 -14.01 42.30
CA TYR A 247 -6.80 -13.57 41.15
C TYR A 247 -6.91 -12.04 41.09
N LEU A 248 -7.08 -11.51 39.88
CA LEU A 248 -7.39 -10.12 39.59
C LEU A 248 -8.61 -10.03 38.66
N ARG A 249 -9.70 -9.41 39.12
CA ARG A 249 -10.88 -9.14 38.29
C ARG A 249 -10.68 -7.83 37.53
N MET A 250 -10.59 -7.92 36.21
CA MET A 250 -10.19 -6.77 35.37
C MET A 250 -11.23 -5.64 35.28
N ALA A 251 -12.49 -5.91 35.61
CA ALA A 251 -13.59 -4.95 35.49
C ALA A 251 -13.59 -3.86 36.57
N ASP A 252 -13.10 -4.18 37.77
CA ASP A 252 -13.12 -3.34 38.97
C ASP A 252 -11.81 -3.37 39.76
N GLN A 253 -10.79 -4.05 39.22
CA GLN A 253 -9.48 -4.28 39.82
C GLN A 253 -9.52 -5.00 41.18
N GLN A 254 -10.61 -5.71 41.50
CA GLN A 254 -10.68 -6.50 42.73
C GLN A 254 -9.64 -7.64 42.68
N THR A 255 -8.78 -7.69 43.70
CA THR A 255 -7.86 -8.81 43.93
C THR A 255 -8.34 -9.72 45.07
N GLY A 256 -7.89 -10.97 45.06
CA GLY A 256 -8.09 -11.91 46.16
C GLY A 256 -7.10 -13.08 46.12
N GLU A 257 -6.91 -13.75 47.26
CA GLU A 257 -6.01 -14.89 47.39
C GLU A 257 -6.71 -16.21 47.02
N VAL A 258 -5.94 -17.11 46.40
CA VAL A 258 -6.36 -18.47 46.05
C VAL A 258 -5.56 -19.45 46.90
N LEU A 259 -6.26 -20.30 47.65
CA LEU A 259 -5.68 -21.14 48.70
C LEU A 259 -5.69 -22.62 48.32
N LYS A 260 -4.54 -23.27 48.47
CA LYS A 260 -4.31 -24.68 48.11
C LYS A 260 -5.25 -25.64 48.86
N GLU A 261 -5.85 -26.56 48.11
CA GLU A 261 -6.82 -27.58 48.55
C GLU A 261 -8.04 -27.03 49.34
N ILE A 262 -8.35 -25.73 49.22
CA ILE A 262 -9.54 -25.11 49.81
C ILE A 262 -10.52 -24.77 48.69
N GLU A 263 -11.79 -25.12 48.89
CA GLU A 263 -12.87 -24.78 47.96
C GLU A 263 -13.28 -23.32 48.13
N GLN A 264 -13.18 -22.53 47.06
CA GLN A 264 -13.50 -21.10 47.02
C GLN A 264 -14.49 -20.80 45.89
N GLU A 265 -15.22 -19.67 45.97
CA GLU A 265 -16.15 -19.25 44.92
C GLU A 265 -15.40 -18.80 43.65
N LEU A 266 -15.81 -19.31 42.50
CA LEU A 266 -15.17 -19.03 41.21
C LEU A 266 -15.56 -17.63 40.68
N GLN A 267 -14.57 -16.75 40.54
CA GLN A 267 -14.73 -15.38 40.05
C GLN A 267 -14.52 -15.32 38.54
N PHE A 268 -15.61 -15.41 37.77
CA PHE A 268 -15.56 -15.27 36.31
C PHE A 268 -14.92 -13.96 35.85
N ARG A 269 -14.26 -13.99 34.68
CA ARG A 269 -13.55 -12.85 34.06
C ARG A 269 -12.42 -12.27 34.93
N SER A 270 -11.89 -13.09 35.84
CA SER A 270 -10.69 -12.81 36.62
C SER A 270 -9.49 -13.57 36.05
N LEU A 271 -8.33 -12.91 36.03
CA LEU A 271 -7.04 -13.53 35.75
C LEU A 271 -6.57 -14.25 37.02
N TYR A 272 -6.62 -15.59 37.00
CA TYR A 272 -6.05 -16.47 38.00
C TYR A 272 -4.57 -16.68 37.70
N ASN A 273 -3.72 -16.53 38.72
CA ASN A 273 -2.28 -16.66 38.62
C ASN A 273 -1.78 -17.66 39.68
N LEU A 274 -1.47 -18.87 39.24
CA LEU A 274 -1.05 -20.00 40.07
C LEU A 274 0.45 -20.28 39.86
N GLY A 275 1.29 -19.37 40.38
CA GLY A 275 2.75 -19.47 40.25
C GLY A 275 3.24 -19.08 38.86
N SER A 276 3.46 -20.06 37.98
CA SER A 276 3.92 -19.86 36.60
C SER A 276 2.84 -20.10 35.54
N PHE A 277 1.61 -20.41 35.95
CA PHE A 277 0.49 -20.64 35.04
C PHE A 277 -0.62 -19.61 35.27
N GLN A 278 -1.15 -19.04 34.19
CA GLN A 278 -2.15 -17.98 34.21
C GLN A 278 -3.34 -18.33 33.31
N PHE A 279 -4.56 -18.17 33.83
CA PHE A 279 -5.79 -18.46 33.09
C PHE A 279 -6.96 -17.58 33.51
N VAL A 280 -7.97 -17.52 32.66
CA VAL A 280 -9.25 -16.83 32.86
C VAL A 280 -10.36 -17.82 32.54
N ILE A 281 -11.37 -17.92 33.41
CA ILE A 281 -12.65 -18.55 33.06
C ILE A 281 -13.64 -17.40 32.78
N PRO A 282 -13.99 -17.13 31.51
CA PRO A 282 -14.74 -15.93 31.16
C PRO A 282 -16.24 -16.03 31.48
N GLU A 283 -16.79 -17.25 31.48
CA GLU A 283 -18.24 -17.52 31.53
C GLU A 283 -18.54 -18.87 32.22
N PRO A 284 -19.73 -19.06 32.83
CA PRO A 284 -20.14 -20.32 33.44
C PRO A 284 -20.32 -21.46 32.42
N PRO A 285 -20.41 -22.73 32.84
CA PRO A 285 -20.56 -23.86 31.92
C PRO A 285 -21.80 -23.75 31.02
N LEU A 286 -21.56 -23.72 29.71
CA LEU A 286 -22.59 -23.59 28.68
C LEU A 286 -22.97 -24.97 28.13
N ARG A 287 -24.23 -25.14 27.70
CA ARG A 287 -24.67 -26.34 26.97
C ARG A 287 -24.54 -26.15 25.48
N GLY A 288 -23.94 -27.12 24.79
CA GLY A 288 -23.76 -27.03 23.35
C GLY A 288 -23.24 -28.31 22.70
N LYS A 289 -22.99 -28.20 21.40
CA LYS A 289 -22.32 -29.21 20.58
C LYS A 289 -21.27 -28.51 19.73
N PHE A 290 -20.17 -29.19 19.45
CA PHE A 290 -19.18 -28.68 18.51
C PHE A 290 -19.71 -28.84 17.08
N GLU A 291 -19.78 -27.71 16.36
CA GLU A 291 -20.12 -27.67 14.94
C GLU A 291 -19.10 -26.82 14.17
N LEU A 292 -19.00 -27.07 12.87
CA LEU A 292 -18.15 -26.29 11.98
C LEU A 292 -18.90 -25.03 11.52
N THR A 293 -18.68 -23.94 12.23
CA THR A 293 -19.20 -22.60 11.92
C THR A 293 -18.18 -21.82 11.08
N LYS A 294 -18.58 -20.68 10.52
CA LYS A 294 -17.63 -19.78 9.84
C LYS A 294 -16.87 -18.98 10.91
N ALA A 295 -15.54 -18.97 10.81
CA ALA A 295 -14.65 -18.42 11.82
C ALA A 295 -14.72 -16.89 11.89
N GLU A 296 -14.46 -16.35 13.09
CA GLU A 296 -14.28 -14.91 13.28
C GLU A 296 -12.78 -14.51 13.29
N GLU A 297 -12.50 -13.22 13.09
CA GLU A 297 -11.13 -12.71 12.96
C GLU A 297 -10.34 -12.88 14.28
N GLY A 298 -9.41 -13.84 14.29
CA GLY A 298 -8.62 -14.22 15.46
C GLY A 298 -8.96 -15.59 16.07
N ASP A 299 -9.90 -16.34 15.48
CA ASP A 299 -10.15 -17.74 15.88
C ASP A 299 -8.89 -18.62 15.73
N PRO A 300 -8.60 -19.52 16.67
CA PRO A 300 -7.52 -20.50 16.52
C PRO A 300 -7.92 -21.63 15.56
N GLY A 301 -6.98 -22.04 14.69
CA GLY A 301 -7.10 -23.26 13.92
C GLY A 301 -8.04 -23.24 12.71
N VAL A 302 -8.35 -22.06 12.15
CA VAL A 302 -9.20 -21.86 10.96
C VAL A 302 -8.72 -22.67 9.74
N GLN A 303 -9.64 -23.36 9.05
CA GLN A 303 -9.37 -24.18 7.86
C GLN A 303 -10.57 -24.17 6.88
N ASP A 304 -10.40 -24.68 5.65
CA ASP A 304 -11.53 -24.96 4.77
C ASP A 304 -12.24 -26.27 5.16
N ALA A 305 -13.55 -26.37 4.90
CA ALA A 305 -14.31 -27.61 4.96
C ALA A 305 -14.71 -28.12 3.57
N LEU A 306 -14.03 -29.16 3.08
CA LEU A 306 -14.38 -29.86 1.85
C LEU A 306 -15.37 -31.02 2.12
N LYS A 307 -16.57 -30.92 1.57
CA LYS A 307 -17.64 -31.93 1.70
C LYS A 307 -17.67 -32.78 0.41
N LEU A 308 -17.50 -34.10 0.56
CA LEU A 308 -17.44 -35.07 -0.53
C LEU A 308 -18.50 -36.17 -0.35
N LYS A 309 -18.95 -36.74 -1.47
CA LYS A 309 -19.94 -37.83 -1.55
C LYS A 309 -19.32 -39.04 -2.22
N ILE A 310 -19.10 -40.11 -1.45
CA ILE A 310 -18.45 -41.35 -1.90
C ILE A 310 -19.54 -42.41 -2.17
N GLN A 311 -19.49 -43.03 -3.34
CA GLN A 311 -20.48 -43.99 -3.81
C GLN A 311 -19.81 -45.28 -4.30
N THR A 312 -20.27 -46.45 -3.85
CA THR A 312 -19.81 -47.76 -4.36
C THR A 312 -20.81 -48.87 -3.97
N LYS A 313 -20.94 -49.92 -4.78
CA LYS A 313 -21.94 -51.01 -4.61
C LYS A 313 -23.37 -50.49 -4.31
N GLY A 314 -23.78 -49.40 -4.95
CA GLY A 314 -25.09 -48.75 -4.74
C GLY A 314 -25.25 -47.98 -3.43
N MET A 315 -24.32 -48.09 -2.48
CA MET A 315 -24.30 -47.29 -1.26
C MET A 315 -23.67 -45.90 -1.52
N SER A 316 -24.11 -44.90 -0.76
CA SER A 316 -23.57 -43.54 -0.76
C SER A 316 -23.33 -43.08 0.68
N ARG A 317 -22.21 -42.42 0.95
CA ARG A 317 -21.93 -41.72 2.22
C ARG A 317 -21.26 -40.37 1.97
N ASP A 318 -21.56 -39.41 2.83
CA ASP A 318 -21.02 -38.06 2.75
C ASP A 318 -19.94 -37.91 3.85
N ILE A 319 -18.86 -37.19 3.52
CA ILE A 319 -17.73 -36.97 4.43
C ILE A 319 -17.25 -35.51 4.32
N THR A 320 -17.11 -34.84 5.46
CA THR A 320 -16.42 -33.55 5.57
C THR A 320 -14.97 -33.79 5.96
N VAL A 321 -14.04 -33.22 5.18
CA VAL A 321 -12.59 -33.23 5.43
C VAL A 321 -12.15 -31.79 5.61
N LEU A 322 -11.48 -31.51 6.74
CA LEU A 322 -10.85 -30.21 6.98
C LEU A 322 -9.47 -30.16 6.32
N GLY A 323 -9.02 -28.96 5.98
CA GLY A 323 -7.67 -28.67 5.53
C GLY A 323 -7.61 -27.33 4.81
N GLY A 324 -6.47 -27.00 4.23
CA GLY A 324 -6.32 -25.72 3.54
C GLY A 324 -4.89 -25.46 3.10
N LYS A 325 -4.64 -24.27 2.56
CA LYS A 325 -3.31 -23.83 2.17
C LYS A 325 -2.43 -23.64 3.40
N GLY A 326 -1.25 -24.25 3.41
CA GLY A 326 -0.35 -24.30 4.56
C GLY A 326 -0.68 -25.40 5.59
N ILE A 327 -1.80 -26.11 5.46
CA ILE A 327 -2.28 -27.09 6.45
C ILE A 327 -2.04 -28.52 5.95
N VAL A 328 -1.55 -29.41 6.83
CA VAL A 328 -1.32 -30.84 6.54
C VAL A 328 -2.00 -31.73 7.57
N ASN A 329 -3.28 -31.99 7.37
CA ASN A 329 -4.06 -32.84 8.28
C ASN A 329 -3.77 -34.34 8.14
N SER A 330 -4.15 -35.08 9.19
CA SER A 330 -4.22 -36.53 9.19
C SER A 330 -5.32 -37.05 8.23
N MET A 331 -5.18 -38.31 7.81
CA MET A 331 -6.14 -38.96 6.92
C MET A 331 -7.44 -39.33 7.64
N LYS A 332 -8.58 -38.82 7.18
CA LYS A 332 -9.90 -39.22 7.69
C LYS A 332 -10.36 -40.52 7.02
N LYS A 333 -10.58 -41.57 7.82
CA LYS A 333 -11.01 -42.89 7.35
C LYS A 333 -12.54 -42.98 7.23
N ILE A 334 -13.03 -43.64 6.18
CA ILE A 334 -14.43 -44.05 6.03
C ILE A 334 -14.52 -45.41 5.32
N ASN A 335 -15.25 -46.35 5.92
CA ASN A 335 -15.57 -47.64 5.28
C ASN A 335 -16.90 -47.55 4.51
N ILE A 336 -16.91 -48.05 3.27
CA ILE A 336 -18.15 -48.23 2.48
C ILE A 336 -17.97 -49.35 1.45
N GLY A 337 -18.96 -50.25 1.34
CA GLY A 337 -18.96 -51.33 0.36
C GLY A 337 -17.83 -52.37 0.52
N GLY A 338 -17.24 -52.49 1.72
CA GLY A 338 -16.10 -53.37 1.99
C GLY A 338 -14.75 -52.82 1.53
N LEU A 339 -14.68 -51.52 1.23
CA LEU A 339 -13.43 -50.80 0.97
C LEU A 339 -13.24 -49.71 2.03
N ASP A 340 -12.00 -49.49 2.43
CA ASP A 340 -11.58 -48.42 3.33
C ASP A 340 -11.01 -47.26 2.53
N PHE A 341 -11.64 -46.10 2.61
CA PHE A 341 -11.19 -44.87 1.96
C PHE A 341 -10.58 -43.94 3.01
N TYR A 342 -9.39 -43.43 2.75
CA TYR A 342 -8.66 -42.49 3.58
C TYR A 342 -8.47 -41.19 2.79
N LEU A 343 -9.01 -40.10 3.31
CA LEU A 343 -9.06 -38.81 2.62
C LEU A 343 -8.37 -37.72 3.43
N LYS A 344 -7.58 -36.88 2.76
CA LYS A 344 -7.13 -35.58 3.29
C LYS A 344 -7.23 -34.51 2.21
N TYR A 345 -7.39 -33.27 2.65
CA TYR A 345 -7.31 -32.06 1.85
C TYR A 345 -6.30 -31.11 2.49
N GLY A 346 -5.70 -30.22 1.71
CA GLY A 346 -4.71 -29.23 2.16
C GLY A 346 -3.38 -29.31 1.40
N SER A 347 -2.36 -28.60 1.89
CA SER A 347 -1.03 -28.58 1.28
C SER A 347 -0.33 -29.94 1.33
N LYS A 348 0.55 -30.17 0.35
CA LYS A 348 1.41 -31.36 0.27
C LYS A 348 2.79 -31.03 0.83
N LYS A 349 3.28 -31.88 1.74
CA LYS A 349 4.68 -31.87 2.19
C LYS A 349 5.55 -32.41 1.05
N LEU A 350 6.52 -31.61 0.61
CA LEU A 350 7.48 -31.89 -0.46
C LEU A 350 8.90 -31.88 0.13
N GLU A 351 9.79 -32.72 -0.39
CA GLU A 351 11.15 -32.90 0.12
C GLU A 351 12.18 -32.15 -0.75
N LEU A 352 13.22 -31.64 -0.10
CA LEU A 352 14.36 -30.95 -0.67
C LEU A 352 15.55 -31.92 -0.81
N PRO A 353 16.40 -31.77 -1.84
CA PRO A 353 17.59 -32.60 -2.04
C PRO A 353 18.80 -32.18 -1.14
N PHE A 354 18.54 -31.45 -0.06
CA PHE A 354 19.48 -30.96 0.96
C PHE A 354 18.69 -30.57 2.23
N HIS A 355 19.37 -30.39 3.37
CA HIS A 355 18.75 -29.83 4.58
C HIS A 355 19.07 -28.34 4.71
N LEU A 356 18.14 -27.56 5.26
CA LEU A 356 18.34 -26.18 5.70
C LEU A 356 18.20 -26.14 7.22
N LYS A 357 19.11 -25.49 7.94
CA LYS A 357 19.03 -25.29 9.39
C LYS A 357 18.87 -23.80 9.69
N LEU A 358 17.87 -23.42 10.48
CA LEU A 358 17.85 -22.07 11.08
C LEU A 358 18.84 -22.06 12.26
N ASN A 359 19.80 -21.14 12.22
CA ASN A 359 20.75 -20.95 13.32
C ASN A 359 20.25 -19.92 14.33
N ASP A 360 19.66 -18.84 13.84
CA ASP A 360 19.43 -17.58 14.55
C ASP A 360 18.46 -16.73 13.69
N PHE A 361 17.37 -16.23 14.27
CA PHE A 361 16.46 -15.28 13.61
C PHE A 361 16.58 -13.90 14.25
N ILE A 362 16.78 -12.87 13.42
CA ILE A 362 16.99 -11.50 13.86
C ILE A 362 15.91 -10.61 13.24
N ALA A 363 15.18 -9.89 14.08
CA ALA A 363 14.24 -8.86 13.68
C ALA A 363 14.64 -7.51 14.29
N GLU A 364 15.19 -6.61 13.47
CA GLU A 364 15.56 -5.26 13.92
C GLU A 364 14.33 -4.36 13.97
N LYS A 365 14.29 -3.44 14.94
CA LYS A 365 13.16 -2.54 15.22
C LYS A 365 13.61 -1.09 15.15
N TYR A 366 12.73 -0.19 14.74
CA TYR A 366 13.03 1.25 14.78
C TYR A 366 13.22 1.72 16.24
N PRO A 367 14.10 2.71 16.49
CA PRO A 367 14.40 3.19 17.84
C PRO A 367 13.14 3.51 18.67
N GLY A 368 13.03 2.94 19.87
CA GLY A 368 11.91 3.14 20.77
C GLY A 368 10.58 2.50 20.36
N THR A 369 10.60 1.52 19.44
CA THR A 369 9.39 0.80 18.99
C THR A 369 9.45 -0.70 19.33
N GLU A 370 8.30 -1.27 19.72
CA GLU A 370 8.20 -2.68 20.15
C GLU A 370 7.79 -3.64 19.01
N LYS A 371 7.03 -3.13 18.03
CA LYS A 371 6.41 -3.89 16.93
C LYS A 371 6.60 -3.25 15.54
N SER A 372 7.49 -2.27 15.39
CA SER A 372 7.79 -1.61 14.11
C SER A 372 9.17 -2.04 13.62
N TYR A 373 9.20 -2.98 12.68
CA TYR A 373 10.43 -3.63 12.23
C TYR A 373 11.11 -2.84 11.11
N SER A 374 12.42 -2.63 11.23
CA SER A 374 13.28 -1.99 10.23
C SER A 374 13.95 -3.00 9.30
N SER A 375 14.23 -4.21 9.78
CA SER A 375 14.72 -5.33 8.98
C SER A 375 14.34 -6.66 9.64
N PHE A 376 14.42 -7.77 8.89
CA PHE A 376 14.33 -9.11 9.46
C PHE A 376 15.12 -10.12 8.61
N MET A 377 15.75 -11.09 9.26
CA MET A 377 16.79 -11.95 8.70
C MET A 377 16.83 -13.34 9.38
N SER A 378 16.92 -14.40 8.57
CA SER A 378 17.27 -15.75 9.02
C SER A 378 18.73 -16.06 8.70
N LYS A 379 19.55 -16.36 9.72
CA LYS A 379 20.86 -16.98 9.47
C LYS A 379 20.68 -18.48 9.31
N VAL A 380 21.08 -19.05 8.18
CA VAL A 380 20.87 -20.46 7.86
C VAL A 380 22.15 -21.19 7.49
N SER A 381 22.27 -22.46 7.91
CA SER A 381 23.26 -23.39 7.34
C SER A 381 22.59 -24.24 6.26
N VAL A 382 23.11 -24.17 5.04
CA VAL A 382 22.78 -25.10 3.95
C VAL A 382 23.62 -26.36 4.15
N LYS A 383 22.96 -27.48 4.47
CA LYS A 383 23.58 -28.78 4.69
C LYS A 383 23.43 -29.65 3.44
N ASP A 384 24.50 -29.63 2.65
CA ASP A 384 24.71 -30.38 1.42
C ASP A 384 26.17 -30.91 1.40
N ASN A 385 26.54 -31.69 0.38
CA ASN A 385 27.89 -32.23 0.14
C ASN A 385 29.00 -31.19 0.36
N ASN A 386 28.75 -29.96 -0.10
CA ASN A 386 29.50 -28.76 0.30
C ASN A 386 28.55 -27.91 1.16
N SER A 387 28.66 -28.01 2.48
CA SER A 387 27.84 -27.23 3.41
C SER A 387 28.40 -25.80 3.58
N PHE A 388 27.51 -24.81 3.69
CA PHE A 388 27.87 -23.41 3.87
C PHE A 388 26.81 -22.63 4.66
N ASP A 389 27.21 -21.54 5.29
CA ASP A 389 26.30 -20.62 5.97
C ASP A 389 25.91 -19.46 5.05
N TYR A 390 24.68 -18.98 5.21
CA TYR A 390 24.08 -17.94 4.37
C TYR A 390 23.01 -17.16 5.16
N ASP A 391 22.88 -15.86 4.91
CA ASP A 391 21.89 -15.01 5.57
C ASP A 391 20.75 -14.67 4.59
N ILE A 392 19.51 -15.06 4.90
CA ILE A 392 18.33 -14.77 4.09
C ILE A 392 17.60 -13.58 4.70
N TYR A 393 17.44 -12.49 3.94
CA TYR A 393 16.74 -11.29 4.39
C TYR A 393 16.06 -10.57 3.22
N MET A 394 15.39 -9.45 3.51
CA MET A 394 14.68 -8.67 2.50
C MET A 394 15.63 -8.20 1.38
N ASN A 395 15.31 -8.53 0.13
CA ASN A 395 16.16 -8.33 -1.07
C ASN A 395 17.46 -9.18 -1.13
N HIS A 396 17.61 -10.21 -0.29
CA HIS A 396 18.75 -11.14 -0.31
C HIS A 396 18.29 -12.60 -0.16
N VAL A 397 18.12 -13.27 -1.31
CA VAL A 397 17.52 -14.61 -1.42
C VAL A 397 18.55 -15.70 -1.66
N LEU A 398 18.45 -16.80 -0.90
CA LEU A 398 19.24 -18.00 -1.12
C LEU A 398 18.76 -18.69 -2.40
N ASP A 399 19.66 -18.97 -3.33
CA ASP A 399 19.40 -19.77 -4.54
C ASP A 399 20.35 -20.97 -4.55
N HIS A 400 19.81 -22.19 -4.38
CA HIS A 400 20.59 -23.42 -4.30
C HIS A 400 19.91 -24.56 -5.05
N ARG A 401 20.65 -25.23 -5.95
CA ARG A 401 20.15 -26.28 -6.86
C ARG A 401 18.87 -25.91 -7.63
N GLY A 402 18.61 -24.62 -7.88
CA GLY A 402 17.41 -24.11 -8.55
C GLY A 402 16.19 -23.89 -7.64
N TYR A 403 16.33 -24.15 -6.33
CA TYR A 403 15.38 -23.73 -5.31
C TYR A 403 15.77 -22.36 -4.76
N ARG A 404 14.82 -21.44 -4.72
CA ARG A 404 14.98 -20.10 -4.17
C ARG A 404 14.19 -19.95 -2.87
N PHE A 405 14.84 -19.45 -1.83
CA PHE A 405 14.26 -19.22 -0.51
C PHE A 405 14.29 -17.73 -0.19
N PHE A 406 13.14 -17.18 0.22
CA PHE A 406 13.03 -15.80 0.68
C PHE A 406 12.30 -15.71 2.01
N GLN A 407 12.62 -14.66 2.77
CA GLN A 407 12.01 -14.38 4.07
C GLN A 407 10.60 -13.82 3.88
N ALA A 408 9.56 -14.64 4.07
CA ALA A 408 8.18 -14.26 3.77
C ALA A 408 7.43 -13.71 5.00
N SER A 409 7.54 -14.40 6.13
CA SER A 409 7.08 -13.94 7.45
C SER A 409 7.89 -14.62 8.56
N PHE A 410 7.53 -14.42 9.81
CA PHE A 410 8.16 -15.01 10.98
C PHE A 410 7.14 -15.24 12.09
N ASP A 411 7.49 -16.09 13.05
CA ASP A 411 6.60 -16.44 14.17
C ASP A 411 6.51 -15.27 15.16
N PRO A 412 5.32 -14.98 15.76
CA PRO A 412 5.14 -13.81 16.65
C PRO A 412 5.99 -13.80 17.93
N ASP A 413 6.65 -14.91 18.28
CA ASP A 413 7.57 -15.01 19.42
C ASP A 413 9.04 -14.74 19.06
N GLU A 414 9.31 -14.35 17.80
CA GLU A 414 10.62 -14.02 17.23
C GLU A 414 11.64 -15.19 17.23
N LYS A 415 11.18 -16.47 17.33
CA LYS A 415 12.05 -17.67 17.37
C LYS A 415 11.79 -18.68 16.23
N GLY A 416 11.20 -18.21 15.15
CA GLY A 416 10.91 -19.04 13.99
C GLY A 416 10.71 -18.23 12.72
N THR A 417 11.15 -18.80 11.62
CA THR A 417 11.10 -18.20 10.28
C THR A 417 10.06 -18.91 9.43
N VAL A 418 9.33 -18.16 8.60
CA VAL A 418 8.58 -18.72 7.49
C VAL A 418 9.27 -18.29 6.20
N LEU A 419 10.11 -19.19 5.68
CA LEU A 419 10.68 -19.03 4.36
C LEU A 419 9.64 -19.41 3.31
N SER A 420 9.57 -18.68 2.21
CA SER A 420 8.82 -19.11 1.03
C SER A 420 9.79 -19.65 -0.02
N VAL A 421 9.36 -20.72 -0.69
CA VAL A 421 10.17 -21.57 -1.56
C VAL A 421 9.60 -21.52 -2.97
N ASN A 422 10.43 -21.20 -3.95
CA ASN A 422 10.09 -21.29 -5.37
C ASN A 422 11.15 -22.09 -6.12
N HIS A 423 10.75 -22.95 -7.04
CA HIS A 423 11.63 -23.59 -8.00
C HIS A 423 11.05 -23.41 -9.42
N ASP A 424 11.50 -22.35 -10.09
CA ASP A 424 11.25 -22.10 -11.50
C ASP A 424 12.50 -21.54 -12.20
N PHE A 425 13.57 -22.34 -12.22
CA PHE A 425 14.82 -21.98 -12.91
C PHE A 425 14.58 -21.67 -14.40
N TRP A 426 13.89 -22.55 -15.12
CA TRP A 426 13.74 -22.42 -16.58
C TRP A 426 12.73 -21.34 -17.01
N GLY A 427 11.59 -21.20 -16.33
CA GLY A 427 10.63 -20.14 -16.64
C GLY A 427 11.20 -18.76 -16.35
N THR A 428 11.87 -18.60 -15.20
CA THR A 428 12.62 -17.38 -14.85
C THR A 428 13.66 -17.03 -15.91
N TRP A 429 14.58 -17.94 -16.26
CA TRP A 429 15.66 -17.63 -17.23
C TRP A 429 15.12 -17.30 -18.63
N VAL A 430 14.11 -18.04 -19.13
CA VAL A 430 13.50 -17.76 -20.44
C VAL A 430 12.79 -16.40 -20.44
N THR A 431 12.05 -16.08 -19.37
CA THR A 431 11.41 -14.77 -19.20
C THR A 431 12.44 -13.65 -19.09
N TYR A 432 13.53 -13.83 -18.33
CA TYR A 432 14.60 -12.83 -18.15
C TYR A 432 15.33 -12.50 -19.46
N ILE A 433 15.63 -13.50 -20.29
CA ILE A 433 16.18 -13.26 -21.64
C ILE A 433 15.17 -12.44 -22.47
N GLY A 434 13.87 -12.73 -22.34
CA GLY A 434 12.79 -11.90 -22.88
C GLY A 434 12.84 -10.45 -22.39
N TYR A 435 12.94 -10.21 -21.08
CA TYR A 435 13.00 -8.88 -20.47
C TYR A 435 14.23 -8.08 -20.94
N ILE A 436 15.41 -8.71 -21.00
CA ILE A 436 16.66 -8.07 -21.47
C ILE A 436 16.54 -7.69 -22.95
N LEU A 437 16.01 -8.58 -23.80
CA LEU A 437 15.77 -8.28 -25.22
C LEU A 437 14.74 -7.15 -25.39
N LEU A 438 13.69 -7.13 -24.56
CA LEU A 438 12.69 -6.06 -24.56
C LEU A 438 13.32 -4.71 -24.18
N TYR A 439 14.09 -4.66 -23.09
CA TYR A 439 14.81 -3.46 -22.63
C TYR A 439 15.73 -2.88 -23.72
N LEU A 440 16.63 -3.72 -24.27
CA LEU A 440 17.56 -3.32 -25.34
C LEU A 440 16.82 -2.83 -26.58
N SER A 441 15.71 -3.47 -26.94
CA SER A 441 14.91 -3.09 -28.11
C SER A 441 14.16 -1.77 -27.94
N MET A 442 13.64 -1.50 -26.74
CA MET A 442 12.91 -0.28 -26.41
C MET A 442 13.84 0.93 -26.35
N ILE A 443 15.05 0.78 -25.81
CA ILE A 443 16.11 1.80 -25.94
C ILE A 443 16.52 1.96 -27.42
N GLY A 444 16.64 0.85 -28.15
CA GLY A 444 16.96 0.83 -29.59
C GLY A 444 16.00 1.66 -30.46
N ILE A 445 14.74 1.83 -30.08
CA ILE A 445 13.76 2.65 -30.82
C ILE A 445 14.21 4.11 -30.96
N PHE A 446 14.86 4.68 -29.94
CA PHE A 446 15.32 6.06 -29.96
C PHE A 446 16.55 6.24 -30.88
N PHE A 447 17.54 5.34 -30.75
CA PHE A 447 18.88 5.56 -31.30
C PHE A 447 19.13 4.85 -32.63
N ILE A 448 18.48 3.72 -32.93
CA ILE A 448 18.85 2.83 -34.04
C ILE A 448 17.86 2.93 -35.23
N GLY A 449 18.32 2.65 -36.45
CA GLY A 449 17.47 2.42 -37.64
C GLY A 449 16.58 3.59 -38.12
N LYS A 450 15.60 3.26 -38.98
CA LYS A 450 14.56 4.15 -39.52
C LYS A 450 13.26 4.03 -38.70
N THR A 451 13.31 4.38 -37.43
CA THR A 451 12.16 4.24 -36.51
C THR A 451 11.15 5.38 -36.66
N ARG A 452 9.87 5.07 -36.41
CA ARG A 452 8.76 6.03 -36.42
C ARG A 452 9.03 7.26 -35.52
N PHE A 453 9.69 7.07 -34.39
CA PHE A 453 10.10 8.15 -33.49
C PHE A 453 10.99 9.20 -34.19
N LYS A 454 11.98 8.74 -34.98
CA LYS A 454 12.84 9.62 -35.79
C LYS A 454 12.09 10.26 -36.95
N GLU A 455 11.18 9.54 -37.61
CA GLU A 455 10.31 10.11 -38.66
C GLU A 455 9.42 11.24 -38.12
N LEU A 456 8.87 11.06 -36.91
CA LEU A 456 8.06 12.05 -36.22
C LEU A 456 8.88 13.29 -35.84
N SER A 457 10.09 13.14 -35.29
CA SER A 457 10.97 14.29 -35.01
C SER A 457 11.32 15.08 -36.29
N LYS A 458 11.68 14.38 -37.37
CA LYS A 458 11.96 15.03 -38.67
C LYS A 458 10.71 15.67 -39.28
N SER A 459 9.52 15.11 -39.03
CA SER A 459 8.24 15.69 -39.48
C SER A 459 7.88 16.96 -38.69
N LEU A 460 8.17 16.97 -37.39
CA LEU A 460 8.00 18.11 -36.49
C LEU A 460 8.91 19.28 -36.91
N GLU A 461 10.15 19.01 -37.30
CA GLU A 461 11.08 20.01 -37.87
C GLU A 461 10.57 20.60 -39.20
N LYS A 462 9.98 19.78 -40.08
CA LYS A 462 9.35 20.26 -41.33
C LYS A 462 8.14 21.18 -41.06
N VAL A 463 7.32 20.88 -40.04
CA VAL A 463 6.22 21.76 -39.61
C VAL A 463 6.76 23.06 -39.00
N LYS A 464 7.80 22.97 -38.17
CA LYS A 464 8.48 24.13 -37.55
C LYS A 464 9.09 25.08 -38.60
N ARG A 465 9.68 24.56 -39.69
CA ARG A 465 10.20 25.37 -40.80
C ARG A 465 9.06 26.18 -41.45
N ARG A 466 7.97 25.53 -41.88
CA ARG A 466 6.78 26.21 -42.44
C ARG A 466 6.18 27.27 -41.51
N LYS A 467 6.16 27.02 -40.19
CA LYS A 467 5.75 28.03 -39.20
C LYS A 467 6.73 29.21 -39.10
N ARG A 468 8.04 28.97 -39.15
CA ARG A 468 9.07 30.02 -39.07
C ARG A 468 9.01 30.95 -40.27
N ASP A 469 8.88 30.39 -41.46
CA ASP A 469 8.92 31.15 -42.71
C ASP A 469 7.73 32.16 -42.80
N LEU A 470 6.63 31.89 -42.09
CA LEU A 470 5.45 32.75 -41.88
C LEU A 470 5.60 33.85 -40.80
N LEU A 471 6.75 33.97 -40.11
CA LEU A 471 6.93 34.83 -38.91
C LEU A 471 8.06 35.87 -39.05
N SER A 472 8.56 36.07 -40.28
CA SER A 472 9.85 36.70 -40.59
C SER A 472 9.85 38.22 -40.82
N VAL A 473 8.68 38.89 -40.78
CA VAL A 473 8.54 40.31 -41.17
C VAL A 473 8.39 41.25 -39.95
N PHE A 474 8.83 42.50 -40.12
CA PHE A 474 8.66 43.69 -39.25
C PHE A 474 9.18 43.62 -37.80
N ALA A 475 10.30 44.30 -37.50
CA ALA A 475 10.88 44.49 -36.16
C ALA A 475 11.07 45.98 -35.84
N LEU A 476 11.58 46.32 -34.63
CA LEU A 476 11.75 47.70 -34.08
C LEU A 476 10.38 48.39 -33.75
N ILE A 477 10.19 49.28 -32.76
CA ILE A 477 11.04 50.01 -31.78
C ILE A 477 10.39 50.03 -30.35
N CYS A 478 11.24 50.15 -29.30
CA CYS A 478 11.12 50.60 -27.88
C CYS A 478 9.91 50.45 -26.90
N VAL A 479 10.31 50.42 -25.61
CA VAL A 479 9.60 50.51 -24.30
C VAL A 479 9.02 51.92 -24.02
N THR A 480 8.19 52.23 -22.99
CA THR A 480 8.05 51.81 -21.56
C THR A 480 6.59 51.42 -21.18
N SER A 481 6.04 51.35 -19.95
CA SER A 481 6.46 51.71 -18.56
C SER A 481 5.70 50.88 -17.46
N LEU A 482 5.76 51.30 -16.19
CA LEU A 482 5.06 50.74 -15.00
C LEU A 482 4.06 51.73 -14.37
N ASN A 483 3.02 51.21 -13.69
CA ASN A 483 2.70 51.61 -12.30
C ASN A 483 1.68 50.67 -11.62
N ALA A 484 1.54 50.76 -10.31
CA ALA A 484 0.63 49.94 -9.48
C ALA A 484 -0.35 50.82 -8.68
N GLN A 485 -1.45 50.21 -8.20
CA GLN A 485 -2.34 50.79 -7.19
C GLN A 485 -2.75 49.72 -6.18
N SER A 486 -2.71 50.08 -4.90
CA SER A 486 -3.31 49.33 -3.80
C SER A 486 -4.73 49.83 -3.54
N HIS A 487 -5.57 48.99 -2.93
CA HIS A 487 -6.70 49.45 -2.11
C HIS A 487 -6.99 48.42 -1.02
N ASN A 488 -7.80 48.82 -0.03
CA ASN A 488 -7.60 48.41 1.36
C ASN A 488 -8.84 47.72 1.99
N HIS A 489 -8.59 46.99 3.08
CA HIS A 489 -9.51 46.41 4.08
C HIS A 489 -10.88 45.82 3.66
N ASN A 490 -11.16 44.64 4.23
CA ASN A 490 -12.33 44.48 5.07
C ASN A 490 -12.05 43.43 6.16
N LEU A 491 -12.04 43.85 7.43
CA LEU A 491 -12.01 42.96 8.58
C LEU A 491 -13.45 42.74 9.09
N LYS A 492 -13.76 41.53 9.53
CA LYS A 492 -14.94 41.24 10.33
C LYS A 492 -14.49 40.71 11.68
N ASN A 493 -15.04 41.27 12.75
CA ASN A 493 -14.88 40.73 14.09
C ASN A 493 -15.77 39.50 14.26
N ASP A 494 -15.22 38.47 14.88
CA ASP A 494 -15.92 37.43 15.64
C ASP A 494 -15.24 37.34 17.02
N PHE A 495 -15.84 36.63 17.98
CA PHE A 495 -15.41 36.63 19.39
C PHE A 495 -13.96 36.14 19.59
N ASN A 496 -13.18 36.86 20.39
CA ASN A 496 -11.71 36.82 20.34
C ASN A 496 -11.08 36.09 21.55
N PHE A 497 -10.62 34.85 21.36
CA PHE A 497 -9.74 34.13 22.29
C PHE A 497 -8.25 34.49 22.11
N ASP A 498 -7.88 34.96 20.92
CA ASP A 498 -6.50 35.21 20.51
C ASP A 498 -5.84 36.35 21.32
N SER A 499 -6.64 37.23 21.94
CA SER A 499 -6.17 38.28 22.86
C SER A 499 -5.43 37.76 24.11
N VAL A 500 -5.67 36.51 24.53
CA VAL A 500 -4.97 35.87 25.67
C VAL A 500 -3.76 35.06 25.18
N ILE A 501 -3.79 34.60 23.93
CA ILE A 501 -2.74 33.79 23.30
C ILE A 501 -1.59 34.68 22.82
N ASN A 502 -1.91 35.82 22.20
CA ASN A 502 -0.90 36.76 21.70
C ASN A 502 -0.21 37.53 22.84
N THR A 503 -0.90 37.83 23.95
CA THR A 503 -0.32 38.49 25.12
C THR A 503 0.62 37.58 25.93
N ASN A 504 0.39 36.26 25.93
CA ASN A 504 1.28 35.27 26.54
C ASN A 504 2.30 34.67 25.56
N SER A 505 2.48 35.27 24.37
CA SER A 505 3.27 34.69 23.29
C SER A 505 4.77 34.64 23.59
N ILE A 506 5.39 33.49 23.33
CA ILE A 506 6.82 33.26 23.53
C ILE A 506 7.61 33.94 22.41
N ASN A 507 8.77 34.55 22.74
CA ASN A 507 9.63 35.19 21.75
C ASN A 507 10.00 34.23 20.60
N ALA A 508 9.77 34.65 19.36
CA ALA A 508 9.96 33.81 18.17
C ALA A 508 11.41 33.32 17.96
N LEU A 509 12.42 34.04 18.45
CA LEU A 509 13.83 33.62 18.40
C LEU A 509 14.12 32.48 19.38
N HIS A 510 13.55 32.54 20.59
CA HIS A 510 13.67 31.46 21.57
C HIS A 510 12.84 30.23 21.15
N ALA A 511 11.64 30.45 20.59
CA ALA A 511 10.84 29.38 20.00
C ALA A 511 11.57 28.67 18.83
N GLN A 512 12.35 29.41 18.02
CA GLN A 512 13.21 28.81 16.99
C GLN A 512 14.33 27.94 17.58
N LYS A 513 14.88 28.29 18.76
CA LYS A 513 15.84 27.44 19.47
C LYS A 513 15.18 26.17 19.98
N PHE A 514 14.04 26.26 20.67
CA PHE A 514 13.25 25.10 21.08
C PHE A 514 12.90 24.19 19.89
N GLY A 515 12.59 24.78 18.72
CA GLY A 515 12.36 24.06 17.47
C GLY A 515 13.53 23.23 16.92
N ARG A 516 14.78 23.44 17.39
CA ARG A 516 15.95 22.59 17.06
C ARG A 516 16.02 21.30 17.86
N LEU A 517 15.46 21.29 19.09
CA LEU A 517 15.52 20.15 20.00
C LEU A 517 14.99 18.88 19.32
N ILE A 518 15.68 17.75 19.48
CA ILE A 518 15.27 16.52 18.80
C ILE A 518 14.21 15.77 19.62
N ILE A 519 13.24 15.20 18.91
CA ILE A 519 12.16 14.36 19.43
C ILE A 519 12.16 13.03 18.67
N GLN A 520 11.96 11.92 19.41
CA GLN A 520 11.65 10.60 18.84
C GLN A 520 10.13 10.48 18.66
N ASP A 521 9.64 10.31 17.43
CA ASP A 521 8.20 10.09 17.21
C ASP A 521 7.77 8.63 17.49
N LEU A 522 6.44 8.37 17.45
CA LEU A 522 5.86 7.05 17.70
C LEU A 522 6.31 5.96 16.71
N GLY A 523 6.87 6.34 15.55
CA GLY A 523 7.45 5.41 14.57
C GLY A 523 8.97 5.23 14.72
N GLY A 524 9.58 5.85 15.74
CA GLY A 524 11.01 5.82 16.00
C GLY A 524 11.83 6.78 15.13
N ARG A 525 11.20 7.73 14.42
CA ARG A 525 11.92 8.74 13.63
C ARG A 525 12.40 9.87 14.52
N MET A 526 13.71 10.09 14.56
CA MET A 526 14.32 11.26 15.17
C MET A 526 14.12 12.49 14.26
N LYS A 527 13.41 13.51 14.74
CA LYS A 527 13.13 14.76 13.98
C LYS A 527 13.24 16.01 14.87
N PRO A 528 13.50 17.20 14.32
CA PRO A 528 13.43 18.45 15.08
C PRO A 528 12.01 18.71 15.61
N ALA A 529 11.92 19.33 16.79
CA ALA A 529 10.67 19.78 17.37
C ALA A 529 9.89 20.70 16.43
N ASN A 530 10.57 21.45 15.55
CA ASN A 530 9.93 22.24 14.49
C ASN A 530 9.17 21.40 13.44
N THR A 531 9.68 20.22 13.06
CA THR A 531 8.91 19.31 12.20
C THR A 531 7.70 18.78 12.94
N PHE A 532 7.87 18.38 14.22
CA PHE A 532 6.77 17.88 15.02
C PHE A 532 5.69 18.94 15.27
N SER A 533 6.07 20.17 15.59
CA SER A 533 5.14 21.29 15.82
C SER A 533 4.32 21.60 14.57
N SER A 534 4.99 21.61 13.41
CA SER A 534 4.37 21.79 12.09
C SER A 534 3.43 20.64 11.74
N GLU A 535 3.84 19.39 11.98
CA GLU A 535 3.00 18.19 11.81
C GLU A 535 1.77 18.23 12.73
N LEU A 536 1.93 18.51 14.03
CA LEU A 536 0.86 18.62 15.03
C LEU A 536 -0.18 19.67 14.61
N LEU A 537 0.24 20.92 14.39
CA LEU A 537 -0.65 22.02 14.05
C LEU A 537 -1.36 21.77 12.71
N ARG A 538 -0.67 21.21 11.71
CA ARG A 538 -1.25 20.86 10.41
C ARG A 538 -2.21 19.68 10.49
N LYS A 539 -1.92 18.64 11.27
CA LYS A 539 -2.80 17.44 11.40
C LYS A 539 -4.07 17.78 12.18
N VAL A 540 -3.96 18.52 13.29
CA VAL A 540 -5.10 18.92 14.13
C VAL A 540 -5.94 20.02 13.47
N SER A 541 -5.34 21.11 12.97
CA SER A 541 -6.07 22.32 12.54
C SER A 541 -6.17 22.54 11.02
N LYS A 542 -5.37 21.81 10.23
CA LYS A 542 -5.14 22.04 8.78
C LYS A 542 -4.65 23.48 8.45
N LYS A 543 -3.98 24.15 9.40
CA LYS A 543 -3.21 25.40 9.24
C LYS A 543 -1.73 25.18 9.60
N ASP A 544 -0.87 26.11 9.22
CA ASP A 544 0.56 26.14 9.62
C ASP A 544 0.86 27.17 10.72
N THR A 545 -0.10 28.03 11.05
CA THR A 545 -0.05 29.06 12.11
C THR A 545 -1.37 29.10 12.88
N TYR A 546 -1.32 29.59 14.12
CA TYR A 546 -2.50 29.92 14.92
C TYR A 546 -2.46 31.41 15.25
N GLY A 547 -3.44 32.19 14.77
CA GLY A 547 -3.37 33.64 14.81
C GLY A 547 -2.11 34.14 14.10
N GLU A 548 -1.28 34.89 14.83
CA GLU A 548 0.04 35.37 14.38
C GLU A 548 1.19 34.42 14.80
N LEU A 549 0.91 33.40 15.62
CA LEU A 549 1.93 32.48 16.15
C LEU A 549 2.33 31.41 15.14
N ASN A 550 3.64 31.15 15.07
CA ASN A 550 4.19 30.01 14.35
C ASN A 550 3.97 28.69 15.12
N SER A 551 4.20 27.55 14.46
CA SER A 551 3.94 26.23 15.06
C SER A 551 4.76 25.94 16.32
N ASP A 552 5.98 26.46 16.43
CA ASP A 552 6.85 26.26 17.60
C ASP A 552 6.30 27.02 18.82
N GLN A 553 5.91 28.28 18.65
CA GLN A 553 5.25 29.09 19.69
C GLN A 553 3.94 28.43 20.16
N VAL A 554 3.16 27.86 19.22
CA VAL A 554 1.93 27.11 19.53
C VAL A 554 2.23 25.85 20.35
N MET A 555 3.20 25.03 19.91
CA MET A 555 3.56 23.80 20.61
C MET A 555 4.12 24.07 22.01
N MET A 556 4.96 25.09 22.17
CA MET A 556 5.43 25.49 23.50
C MET A 556 4.28 25.97 24.39
N SER A 557 3.34 26.77 23.86
CA SER A 557 2.16 27.22 24.60
C SER A 557 1.22 26.07 25.00
N ILE A 558 1.10 25.04 24.15
CA ILE A 558 0.37 23.79 24.45
C ILE A 558 0.96 23.07 25.66
N ILE A 559 2.29 23.02 25.77
CA ILE A 559 3.00 22.29 26.84
C ILE A 559 3.11 23.14 28.12
N GLU A 560 3.33 24.45 27.99
CA GLU A 560 3.40 25.41 29.11
C GLU A 560 2.04 25.66 29.77
N SER A 561 0.96 25.71 28.98
CA SER A 561 -0.38 26.06 29.44
C SER A 561 -1.47 25.15 28.85
N PRO A 562 -1.46 23.82 29.12
CA PRO A 562 -2.42 22.88 28.53
C PRO A 562 -3.88 23.28 28.75
N ALA A 563 -4.22 23.76 29.96
CA ALA A 563 -5.58 24.15 30.35
C ALA A 563 -6.23 25.22 29.43
N LEU A 564 -5.42 26.09 28.82
CA LEU A 564 -5.88 27.06 27.83
C LEU A 564 -6.34 26.34 26.55
N TRP A 565 -5.51 25.43 26.05
CA TRP A 565 -5.69 24.73 24.78
C TRP A 565 -6.75 23.63 24.80
N TYR A 566 -7.14 23.12 25.98
CA TYR A 566 -8.35 22.30 26.15
C TYR A 566 -9.62 22.99 25.60
N ASN A 567 -9.69 24.32 25.74
CA ASN A 567 -10.87 25.13 25.42
C ASN A 567 -10.79 25.81 24.03
N ILE A 568 -9.60 25.94 23.45
CA ILE A 568 -9.41 26.57 22.14
C ILE A 568 -10.01 25.70 21.02
N PRO A 569 -10.86 26.25 20.13
CA PRO A 569 -11.44 25.51 19.00
C PRO A 569 -10.41 25.32 17.87
N ILE A 570 -9.53 24.32 18.02
CA ILE A 570 -8.45 24.02 17.08
C ILE A 570 -8.69 22.73 16.25
N ILE A 571 -9.49 21.78 16.73
CA ILE A 571 -9.67 20.46 16.09
C ILE A 571 -10.53 20.61 14.83
N TYR A 572 -9.94 20.40 13.65
CA TYR A 572 -10.63 20.58 12.36
C TYR A 572 -11.74 19.53 12.16
N LEU A 573 -12.95 20.01 11.89
CA LEU A 573 -14.11 19.21 11.52
C LEU A 573 -14.37 19.31 10.01
N LYS A 574 -14.21 18.20 9.29
CA LYS A 574 -14.55 18.06 7.87
C LYS A 574 -16.04 18.36 7.63
N ARG A 575 -16.38 18.95 6.47
CA ARG A 575 -17.78 19.20 6.07
C ARG A 575 -18.40 17.96 5.42
N GLY A 576 -19.67 17.70 5.71
CA GLY A 576 -20.43 16.57 5.15
C GLY A 576 -20.80 15.49 6.18
N ASN A 577 -20.15 15.47 7.34
CA ASN A 577 -20.59 14.72 8.51
C ASN A 577 -21.03 15.71 9.61
N ASP A 578 -22.33 15.96 9.68
CA ASP A 578 -22.93 16.89 10.64
C ASP A 578 -23.33 16.17 11.95
N SER A 579 -23.32 14.84 11.97
CA SER A 579 -23.55 14.05 13.18
C SER A 579 -22.43 14.24 14.20
N ILE A 580 -21.16 14.31 13.77
CA ILE A 580 -20.04 14.66 14.66
C ILE A 580 -20.31 15.98 15.37
N ARG A 581 -20.75 17.02 14.64
CA ARG A 581 -21.07 18.35 15.20
C ARG A 581 -22.20 18.28 16.21
N LYS A 582 -23.27 17.54 15.91
CA LYS A 582 -24.42 17.34 16.79
C LYS A 582 -24.04 16.62 18.08
N ILE A 583 -23.19 15.59 18.00
CA ILE A 583 -22.68 14.85 19.18
C ILE A 583 -21.81 15.76 20.07
N VAL A 584 -20.95 16.60 19.49
CA VAL A 584 -20.06 17.50 20.27
C VAL A 584 -20.70 18.86 20.62
N GLY A 585 -22.00 19.06 20.33
CA GLY A 585 -22.75 20.26 20.71
C GLY A 585 -22.49 21.52 19.86
N LEU A 586 -21.98 21.37 18.63
CA LEU A 586 -21.62 22.47 17.72
C LEU A 586 -22.63 22.65 16.57
N ARG A 587 -22.65 23.85 15.97
CA ARG A 587 -23.56 24.18 14.87
C ARG A 587 -23.03 23.56 13.57
N GLU A 588 -23.92 23.15 12.67
CA GLU A 588 -23.58 22.47 11.40
C GLU A 588 -22.55 23.23 10.53
N LYS A 589 -22.46 24.56 10.68
CA LYS A 589 -21.53 25.41 9.91
C LYS A 589 -20.14 25.56 10.55
N ASP A 590 -19.96 25.15 11.80
CA ASP A 590 -18.72 25.33 12.54
C ASP A 590 -17.61 24.43 11.97
N LYS A 591 -16.40 24.99 11.84
CA LYS A 591 -15.24 24.34 11.20
C LYS A 591 -14.30 23.65 12.19
N TYR A 592 -14.40 24.01 13.47
CA TYR A 592 -13.46 23.62 14.51
C TYR A 592 -14.19 23.29 15.80
N ALA A 593 -13.65 22.34 16.56
CA ALA A 593 -14.08 21.98 17.91
C ALA A 593 -12.95 22.22 18.92
N SER A 594 -13.31 22.50 20.17
CA SER A 594 -12.36 22.40 21.28
C SER A 594 -12.22 20.94 21.71
N LEU A 595 -11.16 20.62 22.45
CA LEU A 595 -10.97 19.26 22.97
C LEU A 595 -12.10 18.88 23.95
N VAL A 596 -12.48 19.81 24.84
CA VAL A 596 -13.59 19.65 25.79
C VAL A 596 -14.92 19.35 25.10
N SER A 597 -15.12 19.79 23.85
CA SER A 597 -16.36 19.50 23.10
C SER A 597 -16.62 17.99 22.95
N PHE A 598 -15.58 17.15 22.95
CA PHE A 598 -15.64 15.70 22.76
C PHE A 598 -15.92 14.88 24.03
N PHE A 599 -15.83 15.47 25.22
CA PHE A 599 -16.04 14.78 26.49
C PHE A 599 -17.32 15.28 27.18
N ASP A 600 -18.03 14.41 27.90
CA ASP A 600 -19.18 14.81 28.72
C ASP A 600 -18.76 15.33 30.11
N GLN A 601 -19.72 15.58 30.99
CA GLN A 601 -19.46 16.09 32.35
C GLN A 601 -18.83 15.04 33.29
N GLN A 602 -18.82 13.77 32.87
CA GLN A 602 -18.31 12.61 33.59
C GLN A 602 -16.95 12.17 33.03
N GLY A 603 -16.48 12.80 31.94
CA GLY A 603 -15.22 12.47 31.26
C GLY A 603 -15.34 11.42 30.16
N ASN A 604 -16.54 10.91 29.85
CA ASN A 604 -16.71 9.90 28.81
C ASN A 604 -16.51 10.51 27.41
N TYR A 605 -15.90 9.74 26.52
CA TYR A 605 -15.64 10.16 25.15
C TYR A 605 -16.90 9.98 24.28
N LYS A 606 -17.52 11.11 23.88
CA LYS A 606 -18.86 11.17 23.27
C LYS A 606 -19.01 10.43 21.94
N ILE A 607 -17.90 10.19 21.22
CA ILE A 607 -17.92 9.52 19.90
C ILE A 607 -17.50 8.05 19.94
N SER A 608 -17.26 7.49 21.14
CA SER A 608 -16.83 6.10 21.38
C SER A 608 -17.70 5.05 20.65
N SER A 609 -19.02 5.10 20.82
CA SER A 609 -19.95 4.15 20.17
C SER A 609 -19.90 4.17 18.63
N GLN A 610 -19.64 5.33 18.02
CA GLN A 610 -19.47 5.45 16.57
C GLN A 610 -18.09 4.96 16.12
N LEU A 611 -17.07 5.05 16.97
CA LEU A 611 -15.72 4.54 16.70
C LEU A 611 -15.65 3.02 16.83
N GLU A 612 -16.31 2.41 17.82
CA GLU A 612 -16.36 0.95 17.97
C GLU A 612 -16.92 0.29 16.69
N GLY A 613 -18.06 0.78 16.20
CA GLY A 613 -18.65 0.36 14.92
C GLY A 613 -17.89 0.84 13.67
N ALA A 614 -16.89 1.72 13.79
CA ALA A 614 -16.04 2.15 12.68
C ALA A 614 -14.74 1.33 12.59
N TYR A 615 -14.12 1.00 13.72
CA TYR A 615 -12.91 0.18 13.80
C TYR A 615 -13.19 -1.32 13.58
N ARG A 616 -14.37 -1.84 13.99
CA ARG A 616 -14.81 -3.21 13.65
C ARG A 616 -15.19 -3.43 12.18
N ALA A 617 -15.26 -2.37 11.35
CA ALA A 617 -15.70 -2.50 9.97
C ALA A 617 -14.52 -2.79 9.04
N ALA A 618 -14.44 -4.00 8.47
CA ALA A 618 -13.38 -4.40 7.54
C ALA A 618 -13.18 -3.44 6.34
N VAL A 619 -14.23 -2.73 5.92
CA VAL A 619 -14.12 -1.56 5.02
C VAL A 619 -14.97 -0.39 5.56
N PRO A 620 -14.39 0.55 6.32
CA PRO A 620 -15.15 1.66 6.89
C PRO A 620 -15.66 2.60 5.79
N ASN A 621 -16.93 2.98 5.84
CA ASN A 621 -17.54 3.95 4.94
C ASN A 621 -17.08 5.39 5.26
N GLN A 622 -17.42 6.37 4.42
CA GLN A 622 -16.93 7.75 4.62
C GLN A 622 -17.42 8.41 5.92
N PHE A 623 -18.60 8.03 6.41
CA PHE A 623 -19.14 8.53 7.69
C PHE A 623 -18.30 8.00 8.86
N GLN A 624 -18.06 6.68 8.90
CA GLN A 624 -17.15 6.01 9.85
C GLN A 624 -15.73 6.58 9.78
N LYS A 625 -15.17 6.78 8.58
CA LYS A 625 -13.83 7.37 8.38
C LYS A 625 -13.75 8.82 8.89
N ASP A 626 -14.82 9.60 8.77
CA ASP A 626 -14.84 10.97 9.29
C ASP A 626 -14.83 10.99 10.84
N PHE A 627 -15.30 9.94 11.52
CA PHE A 627 -15.10 9.75 12.96
C PHE A 627 -13.65 9.36 13.27
N ILE A 628 -13.11 8.31 12.63
CA ILE A 628 -11.72 7.84 12.83
C ILE A 628 -10.69 8.98 12.61
N GLU A 629 -10.88 9.78 11.56
CA GLU A 629 -9.98 10.91 11.22
C GLU A 629 -10.20 12.15 12.12
N VAL A 630 -11.25 12.18 12.95
CA VAL A 630 -11.40 13.16 14.03
C VAL A 630 -10.81 12.61 15.33
N ASP A 631 -11.00 11.33 15.62
CA ASP A 631 -10.39 10.61 16.74
C ASP A 631 -8.86 10.67 16.71
N LYS A 632 -8.24 10.38 15.55
CA LYS A 632 -6.80 10.62 15.31
C LYS A 632 -6.34 12.03 15.69
N ARG A 633 -7.15 13.07 15.45
CA ARG A 633 -6.82 14.48 15.80
C ARG A 633 -7.03 14.78 17.28
N VAL A 634 -8.08 14.22 17.88
CA VAL A 634 -8.35 14.33 19.32
C VAL A 634 -7.19 13.70 20.10
N ASN A 635 -6.84 12.46 19.80
CA ASN A 635 -5.79 11.74 20.53
C ASN A 635 -4.41 12.39 20.32
N LEU A 636 -4.12 12.91 19.11
CA LEU A 636 -2.86 13.62 18.85
C LEU A 636 -2.76 14.94 19.64
N LEU A 637 -3.85 15.72 19.72
CA LEU A 637 -3.88 16.94 20.55
C LEU A 637 -3.83 16.61 22.05
N TYR A 638 -4.58 15.59 22.49
CA TYR A 638 -4.60 15.12 23.88
C TYR A 638 -3.20 14.69 24.34
N SER A 639 -2.52 13.87 23.54
CA SER A 639 -1.12 13.44 23.77
C SER A 639 -0.15 14.62 23.84
N ALA A 640 -0.41 15.70 23.10
CA ALA A 640 0.40 16.91 23.13
C ALA A 640 0.17 17.73 24.42
N LEU A 641 -1.07 17.79 24.91
CA LEU A 641 -1.45 18.48 26.14
C LEU A 641 -1.03 17.74 27.41
N GLU A 642 -0.97 16.41 27.37
CA GLU A 642 -0.33 15.59 28.40
C GLU A 642 1.21 15.70 28.36
N GLY A 643 1.80 16.28 27.31
CA GLY A 643 3.25 16.35 27.11
C GLY A 643 3.90 15.05 26.61
N LYS A 644 3.12 13.98 26.39
CA LYS A 644 3.61 12.67 25.91
C LYS A 644 4.32 12.72 24.55
N VAL A 645 4.03 13.75 23.74
CA VAL A 645 4.73 13.99 22.46
C VAL A 645 6.17 14.46 22.61
N LEU A 646 6.56 15.02 23.76
CA LEU A 646 7.88 15.61 23.98
C LEU A 646 8.89 14.53 24.42
N ARG A 647 9.07 13.48 23.60
CA ARG A 647 10.05 12.41 23.83
C ARG A 647 11.47 12.91 23.56
N VAL A 648 12.07 13.51 24.58
CA VAL A 648 13.36 14.23 24.52
C VAL A 648 14.45 13.61 25.39
N PHE A 649 14.12 12.61 26.22
CA PHE A 649 15.05 11.98 27.15
C PHE A 649 15.48 10.58 26.68
N PRO A 650 16.67 10.40 26.07
CA PRO A 650 17.24 9.06 25.88
C PRO A 650 17.38 8.29 27.20
N ILE A 651 16.98 7.02 27.21
CA ILE A 651 17.25 6.11 28.33
C ILE A 651 18.71 5.60 28.22
N PRO A 652 19.59 5.85 29.21
CA PRO A 652 20.99 5.44 29.12
C PRO A 652 21.18 3.93 29.06
N GLY A 653 21.79 3.44 27.98
CA GLY A 653 22.09 2.02 27.78
C GLY A 653 20.88 1.15 27.39
N ASP A 654 19.75 1.74 26.99
CA ASP A 654 18.60 0.98 26.51
C ASP A 654 18.88 0.34 25.14
N SER A 655 18.61 -0.97 25.04
CA SER A 655 18.82 -1.76 23.83
C SER A 655 17.95 -1.33 22.65
N SER A 656 16.71 -0.88 22.92
CA SER A 656 15.80 -0.39 21.88
C SER A 656 16.05 1.07 21.50
N LYS A 657 16.99 1.76 22.18
CA LYS A 657 17.29 3.19 22.04
C LYS A 657 16.04 4.07 22.23
N LYS A 658 15.16 3.68 23.15
CA LYS A 658 13.91 4.39 23.50
C LYS A 658 14.22 5.75 24.14
N TRP A 659 13.51 6.77 23.67
CA TRP A 659 13.45 8.09 24.29
C TRP A 659 12.07 8.27 24.91
N VAL A 660 12.02 8.85 26.10
CA VAL A 660 10.78 9.09 26.85
C VAL A 660 10.49 10.58 27.01
N SER A 661 9.21 10.88 27.19
CA SER A 661 8.69 12.19 27.55
C SER A 661 8.61 12.37 29.06
N PHE A 662 8.30 13.59 29.52
CA PHE A 662 8.23 13.88 30.96
C PHE A 662 7.21 13.03 31.75
N PRO A 663 6.00 12.72 31.23
CA PRO A 663 5.08 11.79 31.91
C PRO A 663 5.58 10.34 31.96
N GLU A 664 6.34 9.91 30.94
CA GLU A 664 6.86 8.55 30.80
C GLU A 664 8.12 8.30 31.66
N LEU A 665 8.58 9.30 32.44
CA LEU A 665 9.78 9.17 33.29
C LEU A 665 9.63 8.15 34.42
N SER A 666 8.43 7.90 34.92
CA SER A 666 8.15 6.88 35.95
C SER A 666 8.29 5.45 35.43
N GLU A 667 8.12 5.25 34.12
CA GLU A 667 8.32 3.98 33.42
C GLU A 667 9.80 3.73 33.07
N ALA A 668 10.64 4.78 33.18
CA ALA A 668 12.03 4.76 32.73
C ALA A 668 13.01 4.65 33.90
N ASN A 669 13.87 3.61 33.85
CA ASN A 669 14.80 3.24 34.92
C ASN A 669 16.05 4.16 35.04
N PHE A 670 15.88 5.48 35.02
CA PHE A 670 16.95 6.45 35.28
C PHE A 670 17.48 6.33 36.71
N LYS A 671 18.81 6.43 36.88
CA LYS A 671 19.49 6.23 38.18
C LYS A 671 20.32 7.44 38.59
N GLY A 672 20.43 7.66 39.90
CA GLY A 672 21.33 8.67 40.49
C GLY A 672 21.17 10.08 39.90
N LYS A 673 22.28 10.66 39.43
CA LYS A 673 22.33 12.04 38.92
C LYS A 673 21.46 12.26 37.69
N ASP A 674 21.33 11.28 36.81
CA ASP A 674 20.53 11.41 35.60
C ASP A 674 19.02 11.41 35.90
N SER A 675 18.59 10.64 36.92
CA SER A 675 17.21 10.69 37.42
C SER A 675 16.86 12.06 38.00
N LEU A 676 17.76 12.64 38.81
CA LEU A 676 17.60 14.00 39.32
C LEU A 676 17.61 15.05 38.20
N TYR A 677 18.33 14.83 37.10
CA TYR A 677 18.35 15.74 35.97
C TYR A 677 17.01 15.76 35.21
N VAL A 678 16.55 14.60 34.74
CA VAL A 678 15.35 14.52 33.86
C VAL A 678 14.07 15.00 34.55
N HIS A 679 13.93 14.75 35.86
CA HIS A 679 12.77 15.22 36.64
C HIS A 679 12.76 16.73 36.89
N ASN A 680 13.91 17.43 36.82
CA ASN A 680 14.00 18.86 37.16
C ASN A 680 14.20 19.76 35.94
N ILE A 681 14.84 19.30 34.87
CA ILE A 681 15.27 20.16 33.75
C ILE A 681 14.10 20.87 33.04
N LEU A 682 13.01 20.16 32.73
CA LEU A 682 11.84 20.76 32.08
C LEU A 682 11.04 21.70 33.01
N PRO A 683 10.73 21.34 34.27
CA PRO A 683 10.14 22.29 35.23
C PRO A 683 10.96 23.56 35.43
N LEU A 684 12.30 23.46 35.52
CA LEU A 684 13.19 24.63 35.60
C LEU A 684 13.14 25.46 34.31
N TYR A 685 13.17 24.81 33.14
CA TYR A 685 13.07 25.46 31.83
C TYR A 685 11.76 26.25 31.71
N PHE A 686 10.60 25.63 31.93
CA PHE A 686 9.30 26.33 31.84
C PHE A 686 9.13 27.43 32.90
N ASN A 687 9.74 27.29 34.10
CA ASN A 687 9.76 28.38 35.07
C ASN A 687 10.61 29.56 34.59
N SER A 688 11.81 29.31 34.04
CA SER A 688 12.66 30.36 33.46
C SER A 688 12.02 31.02 32.23
N LEU A 689 11.30 30.26 31.41
CA LEU A 689 10.56 30.74 30.25
C LEU A 689 9.43 31.71 30.65
N ARG A 690 8.76 31.45 31.77
CA ARG A 690 7.72 32.35 32.32
C ARG A 690 8.33 33.67 32.80
N LEU A 691 9.45 33.63 33.52
CA LEU A 691 10.16 34.84 33.95
C LEU A 691 10.65 35.67 32.74
N ALA A 692 11.21 35.00 31.72
CA ALA A 692 11.66 35.62 30.48
C ALA A 692 10.55 36.31 29.64
N LYS A 693 9.26 36.09 29.96
CA LYS A 693 8.14 36.86 29.38
C LYS A 693 7.89 38.19 30.11
N GLU A 694 8.29 38.29 31.38
CA GLU A 694 8.07 39.47 32.23
C GLU A 694 9.23 40.47 32.12
N ASP A 695 10.48 39.99 32.11
CA ASP A 695 11.69 40.84 32.01
C ASP A 695 12.32 40.90 30.59
N GLY A 696 12.06 39.89 29.76
CA GLY A 696 12.61 39.77 28.41
C GLY A 696 13.97 39.05 28.31
N ASP A 697 14.55 38.56 29.41
CA ASP A 697 15.84 37.85 29.38
C ASP A 697 15.68 36.33 29.25
N TYR A 698 15.85 35.84 28.02
CA TYR A 698 15.80 34.41 27.72
C TYR A 698 17.10 33.66 28.04
N SER A 699 18.15 34.31 28.55
CA SER A 699 19.48 33.70 28.75
C SER A 699 19.46 32.46 29.66
N GLN A 700 18.63 32.43 30.70
CA GLN A 700 18.50 31.26 31.56
C GLN A 700 17.79 30.09 30.85
N ALA A 701 16.70 30.39 30.12
CA ALA A 701 15.96 29.39 29.35
C ALA A 701 16.81 28.81 28.21
N ASP A 702 17.62 29.65 27.55
CA ASP A 702 18.58 29.25 26.53
C ASP A 702 19.65 28.28 27.08
N ASN A 703 20.23 28.59 28.24
CA ASN A 703 21.24 27.73 28.88
C ASN A 703 20.65 26.37 29.32
N LEU A 704 19.40 26.34 29.80
CA LEU A 704 18.72 25.10 30.18
C LEU A 704 18.36 24.24 28.95
N LEU A 705 17.97 24.87 27.83
CA LEU A 705 17.76 24.17 26.57
C LEU A 705 19.07 23.60 26.01
N GLN A 706 20.16 24.36 26.02
CA GLN A 706 21.49 23.89 25.61
C GLN A 706 21.99 22.73 26.50
N SER A 707 21.66 22.75 27.79
CA SER A 707 21.93 21.63 28.69
C SER A 707 21.19 20.36 28.25
N LEU A 708 19.93 20.48 27.83
CA LEU A 708 19.11 19.36 27.35
C LEU A 708 19.62 18.82 26.00
N GLU A 709 20.04 19.68 25.07
CA GLU A 709 20.75 19.29 23.86
C GLU A 709 22.05 18.51 24.20
N GLY A 710 22.80 18.95 25.21
CA GLY A 710 23.98 18.24 25.72
C GLY A 710 23.66 16.87 26.33
N PHE A 711 22.51 16.72 26.99
CA PHE A 711 22.03 15.42 27.50
C PHE A 711 21.65 14.48 26.36
N GLN A 712 20.96 14.99 25.32
CA GLN A 712 20.65 14.24 24.10
C GLN A 712 21.92 13.77 23.38
N GLN A 713 22.91 14.65 23.23
CA GLN A 713 24.21 14.29 22.63
C GLN A 713 24.96 13.25 23.45
N LYS A 714 24.95 13.35 24.80
CA LYS A 714 25.65 12.41 25.68
C LYS A 714 25.12 10.98 25.62
N TYR A 715 23.80 10.81 25.53
CA TYR A 715 23.14 9.50 25.67
C TYR A 715 22.42 9.00 24.40
N GLY A 716 22.36 9.81 23.34
CA GLY A 716 21.64 9.51 22.10
C GLY A 716 22.43 9.73 20.80
N ALA A 717 23.74 9.98 20.88
CA ALA A 717 24.61 10.29 19.73
C ALA A 717 24.39 9.37 18.51
N ASP A 718 24.31 8.06 18.74
CA ASP A 718 24.20 7.01 17.71
C ASP A 718 23.00 7.15 16.75
N ILE A 719 21.95 7.87 17.15
CA ILE A 719 20.73 8.07 16.34
C ILE A 719 20.39 9.54 16.11
N LEU A 720 21.21 10.47 16.59
CA LEU A 720 20.97 11.91 16.41
C LEU A 720 21.22 12.34 14.94
N PRO A 721 20.30 13.09 14.31
CA PRO A 721 20.57 13.75 13.05
C PRO A 721 21.73 14.74 13.19
N SER A 722 22.61 14.82 12.18
CA SER A 722 23.68 15.84 12.17
C SER A 722 23.11 17.26 12.03
N GLU A 723 23.79 18.26 12.59
CA GLU A 723 23.37 19.68 12.54
C GLU A 723 22.96 20.16 11.14
N LYS A 724 23.69 19.77 10.10
CA LYS A 724 23.36 20.12 8.70
C LYS A 724 22.02 19.54 8.25
N LYS A 725 21.63 18.37 8.76
CA LYS A 725 20.35 17.71 8.49
C LYS A 725 19.21 18.38 9.27
N ILE A 726 19.45 18.73 10.54
CA ILE A 726 18.54 19.51 11.39
C ILE A 726 18.20 20.85 10.73
N GLU A 727 19.22 21.61 10.30
CA GLU A 727 19.04 22.90 9.66
C GLU A 727 18.40 22.80 8.27
N ALA A 728 18.75 21.79 7.49
CA ALA A 728 18.09 21.53 6.21
C ALA A 728 16.58 21.25 6.39
N GLU A 729 16.20 20.49 7.41
CA GLU A 729 14.80 20.15 7.70
C GLU A 729 14.00 21.37 8.19
N ILE A 730 14.55 22.17 9.11
CA ILE A 730 13.93 23.42 9.58
C ILE A 730 13.76 24.42 8.42
N LEU A 731 14.77 24.57 7.55
CA LEU A 731 14.68 25.43 6.36
C LEU A 731 13.66 24.91 5.34
N TYR A 732 13.58 23.59 5.14
CA TYR A 732 12.60 22.95 4.26
C TYR A 732 11.16 23.22 4.73
N ASN A 733 10.89 23.01 6.02
CA ASN A 733 9.61 23.31 6.66
C ASN A 733 9.25 24.81 6.53
N ARG A 734 10.21 25.70 6.84
CA ARG A 734 10.02 27.16 6.83
C ARG A 734 9.73 27.72 5.44
N TYR A 735 10.39 27.20 4.40
CA TYR A 735 10.16 27.67 3.04
C TYR A 735 8.91 27.05 2.39
N ASP A 736 8.55 25.81 2.74
CA ASP A 736 7.48 25.01 2.11
C ASP A 736 7.38 25.27 0.60
N ILE A 737 8.42 24.79 -0.10
CA ILE A 737 8.62 25.05 -1.52
C ILE A 737 7.40 24.56 -2.31
N PHE A 738 7.00 23.30 -2.13
CA PHE A 738 6.00 22.63 -2.95
C PHE A 738 4.61 23.28 -2.87
N LYS A 739 4.20 23.72 -1.68
CA LYS A 739 2.90 24.40 -1.45
C LYS A 739 2.80 25.76 -2.15
N LYS A 740 3.92 26.45 -2.35
CA LYS A 740 3.97 27.70 -3.15
C LYS A 740 4.11 27.41 -4.64
N LEU A 741 4.89 26.39 -5.00
CA LEU A 741 5.30 26.04 -6.36
C LEU A 741 4.12 25.70 -7.28
N PHE A 742 3.05 25.07 -6.76
CA PHE A 742 1.83 24.83 -7.55
C PHE A 742 1.20 26.14 -8.04
N SER A 743 1.07 27.14 -7.16
CA SER A 743 0.44 28.43 -7.51
C SER A 743 1.26 29.17 -8.57
N TRP A 744 2.59 29.11 -8.47
CA TRP A 744 3.50 29.76 -9.41
C TRP A 744 3.47 29.10 -10.80
N TYR A 745 3.48 27.76 -10.89
CA TYR A 745 3.26 27.06 -12.16
C TYR A 745 1.87 27.29 -12.75
N LEU A 746 0.84 27.47 -11.91
CA LEU A 746 -0.51 27.77 -12.38
C LEU A 746 -0.57 29.15 -13.03
N TYR A 747 -0.11 30.20 -12.36
CA TYR A 747 -0.14 31.57 -12.89
C TYR A 747 0.74 31.72 -14.15
N VAL A 748 1.99 31.25 -14.10
CA VAL A 748 2.91 31.34 -15.24
C VAL A 748 2.43 30.49 -16.43
N GLY A 749 1.92 29.28 -16.16
CA GLY A 749 1.38 28.38 -17.17
C GLY A 749 0.11 28.91 -17.84
N LEU A 750 -0.86 29.39 -17.06
CA LEU A 750 -2.13 29.93 -17.56
C LEU A 750 -1.93 31.23 -18.35
N PHE A 751 -1.07 32.13 -17.88
CA PHE A 751 -0.75 33.37 -18.58
C PHE A 751 0.01 33.09 -19.89
N LEU A 752 0.98 32.16 -19.88
CA LEU A 752 1.67 31.71 -21.09
C LEU A 752 0.69 31.06 -22.08
N PHE A 753 -0.21 30.19 -21.63
CA PHE A 753 -1.23 29.56 -22.47
C PHE A 753 -2.15 30.61 -23.12
N THR A 754 -2.65 31.56 -22.33
CA THR A 754 -3.52 32.66 -22.79
C THR A 754 -2.83 33.50 -23.87
N ILE A 755 -1.58 33.90 -23.64
CA ILE A 755 -0.78 34.66 -24.62
C ILE A 755 -0.57 33.85 -25.91
N LEU A 756 -0.29 32.54 -25.83
CA LEU A 756 -0.10 31.68 -26.99
C LEU A 756 -1.39 31.50 -27.81
N ILE A 757 -2.55 31.36 -27.16
CA ILE A 757 -3.84 31.34 -27.85
C ILE A 757 -4.09 32.68 -28.57
N ILE A 758 -3.86 33.82 -27.92
CA ILE A 758 -4.00 35.14 -28.57
C ILE A 758 -3.01 35.28 -29.74
N GLN A 759 -1.77 34.80 -29.60
CA GLN A 759 -0.74 34.88 -30.65
C GLN A 759 -1.12 34.10 -31.93
N ILE A 760 -1.92 33.04 -31.86
CA ILE A 760 -2.43 32.31 -33.04
C ILE A 760 -3.31 33.22 -33.92
N PHE A 761 -4.02 34.17 -33.30
CA PHE A 761 -4.92 35.11 -33.98
C PHE A 761 -4.27 36.47 -34.26
N LYS A 762 -3.54 37.04 -33.29
CA LYS A 762 -2.88 38.36 -33.34
C LYS A 762 -1.38 38.22 -33.04
N PRO A 763 -0.50 38.12 -34.06
CA PRO A 763 0.93 37.85 -33.88
C PRO A 763 1.75 39.09 -33.45
N LEU A 764 1.38 39.73 -32.34
CA LEU A 764 2.11 40.89 -31.80
C LEU A 764 3.50 40.50 -31.28
N LYS A 765 4.51 41.37 -31.49
CA LYS A 765 5.88 41.12 -31.00
C LYS A 765 6.05 41.25 -29.50
N VAL A 766 5.23 42.07 -28.83
CA VAL A 766 5.14 42.17 -27.36
C VAL A 766 4.98 40.78 -26.72
N PHE A 767 4.14 39.91 -27.30
CA PHE A 767 3.96 38.54 -26.81
C PHE A 767 5.24 37.70 -26.87
N ARG A 768 6.18 37.95 -27.81
CA ARG A 768 7.45 37.20 -27.87
C ARG A 768 8.34 37.49 -26.65
N PHE A 769 8.31 38.71 -26.12
CA PHE A 769 9.02 39.07 -24.89
C PHE A 769 8.42 38.33 -23.68
N PHE A 770 7.11 38.48 -23.46
CA PHE A 770 6.41 37.78 -22.36
C PHE A 770 6.57 36.26 -22.45
N ILE A 771 6.39 35.64 -23.62
CA ILE A 771 6.63 34.19 -23.82
C ILE A 771 8.05 33.78 -23.41
N THR A 772 9.05 34.63 -23.65
CA THR A 772 10.45 34.35 -23.30
C THR A 772 10.69 34.52 -21.79
N ALA A 773 10.19 35.58 -21.18
CA ALA A 773 10.27 35.80 -19.73
C ALA A 773 9.56 34.69 -18.95
N LEU A 774 8.35 34.30 -19.36
CA LEU A 774 7.58 33.21 -18.77
C LEU A 774 8.29 31.87 -18.95
N LYS A 775 8.89 31.59 -20.12
CA LYS A 775 9.73 30.39 -20.31
C LYS A 775 10.92 30.34 -19.33
N ILE A 776 11.57 31.48 -19.08
CA ILE A 776 12.69 31.56 -18.11
C ILE A 776 12.15 31.32 -16.69
N SER A 777 11.02 31.94 -16.33
CA SER A 777 10.34 31.69 -15.05
C SER A 777 9.99 30.21 -14.86
N LEU A 778 9.43 29.52 -15.88
CA LEU A 778 9.17 28.08 -15.84
C LEU A 778 10.42 27.22 -15.63
N LEU A 779 11.56 27.64 -16.17
CA LEU A 779 12.84 26.97 -15.94
C LEU A 779 13.36 27.20 -14.51
N LEU A 780 13.25 28.43 -13.98
CA LEU A 780 13.61 28.74 -12.59
C LEU A 780 12.72 27.99 -11.59
N LEU A 781 11.41 27.91 -11.84
CA LEU A 781 10.48 27.11 -11.05
C LEU A 781 10.82 25.61 -11.11
N PHE A 782 11.30 25.10 -12.25
CA PHE A 782 11.76 23.71 -12.37
C PHE A 782 13.08 23.45 -11.64
N ILE A 783 14.01 24.40 -11.63
CA ILE A 783 15.24 24.32 -10.82
C ILE A 783 14.87 24.33 -9.33
N LEU A 784 13.97 25.21 -8.90
CA LEU A 784 13.46 25.26 -7.53
C LEU A 784 12.76 23.95 -7.13
N HIS A 785 11.96 23.36 -8.01
CA HIS A 785 11.30 22.07 -7.81
C HIS A 785 12.32 20.94 -7.63
N THR A 786 13.36 20.92 -8.47
CA THR A 786 14.46 19.96 -8.37
C THR A 786 15.24 20.12 -7.05
N GLY A 787 15.48 21.36 -6.62
CA GLY A 787 16.09 21.67 -5.32
C GLY A 787 15.25 21.21 -4.12
N GLY A 788 13.92 21.37 -4.20
CA GLY A 788 13.00 20.87 -3.17
C GLY A 788 13.02 19.34 -3.04
N LEU A 789 13.13 18.61 -4.16
CA LEU A 789 13.29 17.15 -4.13
C LEU A 789 14.65 16.73 -3.59
N ALA A 790 15.74 17.40 -4.00
CA ALA A 790 17.08 17.13 -3.48
C ALA A 790 17.19 17.41 -1.96
N ALA A 791 16.54 18.46 -1.47
CA ALA A 791 16.43 18.74 -0.05
C ALA A 791 15.66 17.63 0.69
N ARG A 792 14.50 17.20 0.17
CA ARG A 792 13.73 16.10 0.79
C ARG A 792 14.54 14.80 0.84
N TRP A 793 15.28 14.46 -0.22
CA TRP A 793 16.20 13.31 -0.24
C TRP A 793 17.25 13.39 0.88
N PHE A 794 17.91 14.55 1.04
CA PHE A 794 18.92 14.75 2.09
C PHE A 794 18.33 14.65 3.52
N ILE A 795 17.07 15.06 3.70
CA ILE A 795 16.37 15.03 5.00
C ILE A 795 15.81 13.63 5.31
N SER A 796 15.25 12.90 4.35
CA SER A 796 14.77 11.54 4.58
C SER A 796 15.93 10.53 4.68
N GLY A 797 16.93 10.66 3.81
CA GLY A 797 18.02 9.69 3.60
C GLY A 797 17.77 8.75 2.40
N HIS A 798 16.54 8.67 1.92
CA HIS A 798 16.14 7.89 0.74
C HIS A 798 15.61 8.80 -0.37
N ALA A 799 15.47 8.29 -1.61
CA ALA A 799 14.90 9.11 -2.68
C ALA A 799 13.42 9.44 -2.42
N PRO A 800 12.95 10.65 -2.80
CA PRO A 800 11.62 11.15 -2.47
C PRO A 800 10.56 10.63 -3.46
N TRP A 801 10.31 9.33 -3.41
CA TRP A 801 9.21 8.62 -4.09
C TRP A 801 8.85 7.30 -3.36
N SER A 802 8.99 7.24 -2.03
CA SER A 802 8.58 6.06 -1.24
C SER A 802 7.09 6.11 -0.89
N ASP A 803 6.56 7.30 -0.61
CA ASP A 803 5.16 7.52 -0.25
C ASP A 803 4.31 8.14 -1.41
N ALA A 804 3.01 8.29 -1.19
CA ALA A 804 2.05 8.80 -2.19
C ALA A 804 2.16 10.31 -2.45
N TYR A 805 2.54 11.11 -1.45
CA TYR A 805 2.81 12.54 -1.57
C TYR A 805 4.13 12.77 -2.33
N GLU A 806 5.18 12.06 -1.94
CA GLU A 806 6.49 12.02 -2.58
C GLU A 806 6.40 11.61 -4.06
N SER A 807 5.69 10.51 -4.33
CA SER A 807 5.43 10.08 -5.69
C SER A 807 4.66 11.14 -6.48
N MET A 808 3.68 11.84 -5.89
CA MET A 808 2.93 12.91 -6.58
C MET A 808 3.78 14.15 -6.91
N ILE A 809 4.65 14.61 -6.00
CA ILE A 809 5.59 15.70 -6.31
C ILE A 809 6.60 15.27 -7.38
N TYR A 810 7.06 14.01 -7.38
CA TYR A 810 7.92 13.47 -8.44
C TYR A 810 7.20 13.33 -9.80
N VAL A 811 5.93 12.90 -9.86
CA VAL A 811 5.14 12.89 -11.11
C VAL A 811 4.97 14.31 -11.66
N ALA A 812 4.75 15.31 -10.81
CA ALA A 812 4.69 16.71 -11.25
C ALA A 812 6.03 17.20 -11.80
N TRP A 813 7.14 16.85 -11.15
CA TRP A 813 8.49 17.12 -11.65
C TRP A 813 8.73 16.46 -13.02
N ALA A 814 8.41 15.18 -13.17
CA ALA A 814 8.54 14.44 -14.43
C ALA A 814 7.66 15.04 -15.53
N THR A 815 6.41 15.40 -15.23
CA THR A 815 5.48 16.08 -16.14
C THR A 815 6.10 17.38 -16.69
N MET A 816 6.70 18.19 -15.80
CA MET A 816 7.34 19.43 -16.21
C MET A 816 8.67 19.20 -16.94
N PHE A 817 9.48 18.21 -16.56
CA PHE A 817 10.73 17.83 -17.21
C PHE A 817 10.51 17.47 -18.69
N PHE A 818 9.58 16.54 -18.96
CA PHE A 818 9.22 16.20 -20.33
C PHE A 818 8.50 17.37 -21.04
N GLY A 819 7.70 18.14 -20.31
CA GLY A 819 7.12 19.40 -20.77
C GLY A 819 8.14 20.43 -21.25
N LEU A 820 9.28 20.55 -20.59
CA LEU A 820 10.41 21.39 -21.02
C LEU A 820 11.13 20.79 -22.23
N ILE A 821 11.40 19.48 -22.25
CA ILE A 821 12.08 18.78 -23.34
C ILE A 821 11.29 18.90 -24.65
N PHE A 822 10.03 18.49 -24.65
CA PHE A 822 9.14 18.62 -25.81
C PHE A 822 8.74 20.09 -26.07
N GLY A 823 8.70 20.91 -25.01
CA GLY A 823 8.50 22.35 -25.06
C GLY A 823 9.53 23.12 -25.91
N ARG A 824 10.77 22.60 -26.05
CA ARG A 824 11.78 23.13 -27.00
C ARG A 824 11.27 23.10 -28.46
N LYS A 825 10.27 22.27 -28.77
CA LYS A 825 9.67 22.12 -30.09
C LYS A 825 8.29 22.81 -30.21
N SER A 826 7.50 22.91 -29.13
CA SER A 826 6.27 23.71 -29.10
C SER A 826 6.03 24.41 -27.75
N MET A 827 5.89 25.74 -27.77
CA MET A 827 5.62 26.54 -26.56
C MET A 827 4.24 26.22 -25.95
N LEU A 828 3.29 25.78 -26.77
CA LEU A 828 1.92 25.46 -26.36
C LEU A 828 1.89 24.17 -25.53
N THR A 829 2.76 23.21 -25.85
CA THR A 829 3.06 22.05 -24.99
C THR A 829 3.60 22.47 -23.63
N MET A 830 4.58 23.38 -23.58
CA MET A 830 5.21 23.83 -22.32
C MET A 830 4.22 24.52 -21.37
N ALA A 831 3.31 25.33 -21.91
CA ALA A 831 2.25 25.96 -21.14
C ALA A 831 1.26 24.93 -20.56
N ALA A 832 0.85 23.96 -21.40
CA ALA A 832 -0.06 22.89 -21.01
C ALA A 832 0.53 21.98 -19.90
N THR A 833 1.82 21.66 -19.96
CA THR A 833 2.49 20.90 -18.88
C THR A 833 2.69 21.71 -17.61
N SER A 834 2.94 23.02 -17.69
CA SER A 834 2.99 23.86 -16.49
C SER A 834 1.64 23.84 -15.75
N PHE A 835 0.54 23.93 -16.50
CA PHE A 835 -0.81 23.82 -15.94
C PHE A 835 -1.06 22.44 -15.31
N VAL A 836 -0.72 21.33 -15.96
CA VAL A 836 -0.93 20.00 -15.34
C VAL A 836 0.01 19.76 -14.15
N SER A 837 1.26 20.23 -14.22
CA SER A 837 2.20 20.11 -13.10
C SER A 837 1.70 20.90 -11.88
N SER A 838 1.06 22.06 -12.07
CA SER A 838 0.39 22.76 -10.96
C SER A 838 -0.84 22.03 -10.44
N MET A 839 -1.63 21.37 -11.29
CA MET A 839 -2.77 20.56 -10.83
C MET A 839 -2.31 19.34 -10.02
N ILE A 840 -1.25 18.65 -10.44
CA ILE A 840 -0.71 17.49 -9.72
C ILE A 840 -0.16 17.94 -8.35
N LEU A 841 0.63 19.01 -8.29
CA LEU A 841 1.12 19.57 -7.02
C LEU A 841 -0.03 20.09 -6.13
N MET A 842 -1.04 20.73 -6.70
CA MET A 842 -2.22 21.17 -5.95
C MET A 842 -2.94 19.99 -5.30
N ILE A 843 -3.12 18.88 -6.04
CA ILE A 843 -3.75 17.65 -5.53
C ILE A 843 -2.87 17.00 -4.46
N ALA A 844 -1.55 17.04 -4.58
CA ALA A 844 -0.62 16.55 -3.53
C ALA A 844 -0.82 17.25 -2.17
N HIS A 845 -1.29 18.50 -2.16
CA HIS A 845 -1.56 19.27 -0.93
C HIS A 845 -3.05 19.28 -0.54
N TRP A 846 -3.88 18.41 -1.12
CA TRP A 846 -5.25 18.19 -0.65
C TRP A 846 -5.24 17.32 0.62
N ASN A 847 -6.31 17.44 1.41
CA ASN A 847 -6.41 16.95 2.81
C ASN A 847 -6.16 15.44 3.08
N TRP A 848 -5.90 14.63 2.06
CA TRP A 848 -5.85 13.16 2.06
C TRP A 848 -4.46 12.56 1.75
N MET A 849 -3.43 13.40 1.63
CA MET A 849 -2.03 12.98 1.62
C MET A 849 -1.29 13.69 2.77
N ASP A 850 -0.39 12.98 3.45
CA ASP A 850 0.42 13.54 4.52
C ASP A 850 1.80 13.94 3.98
N PRO A 851 2.18 15.23 4.02
CA PRO A 851 3.49 15.67 3.55
C PRO A 851 4.62 15.40 4.56
N SER A 852 4.36 14.81 5.73
CA SER A 852 5.41 14.38 6.68
C SER A 852 6.45 13.47 6.03
N ILE A 853 7.66 13.45 6.57
CA ILE A 853 8.67 12.44 6.23
C ILE A 853 8.57 11.34 7.28
N ALA A 854 8.29 10.12 6.82
CA ALA A 854 8.19 8.90 7.64
C ALA A 854 9.45 8.03 7.52
N ASN A 855 9.52 6.93 8.26
CA ASN A 855 10.55 5.91 8.07
C ASN A 855 10.23 5.03 6.83
N LEU A 856 11.28 4.67 6.08
CA LEU A 856 11.17 3.88 4.85
C LEU A 856 10.81 2.43 5.16
N GLN A 857 9.76 1.89 4.53
CA GLN A 857 9.36 0.48 4.70
C GLN A 857 10.50 -0.48 4.30
N PRO A 858 10.77 -1.57 5.06
CA PRO A 858 11.95 -2.42 4.86
C PRO A 858 12.14 -2.97 3.44
N VAL A 859 11.04 -3.35 2.76
CA VAL A 859 11.06 -3.82 1.37
C VAL A 859 11.58 -2.77 0.37
N LEU A 860 11.38 -1.48 0.67
CA LEU A 860 11.78 -0.37 -0.19
C LEU A 860 13.23 0.06 0.01
N ASP A 861 13.93 -0.41 1.05
CA ASP A 861 15.36 -0.10 1.24
C ASP A 861 16.23 -0.97 0.32
N SER A 862 16.27 -0.58 -0.95
CA SER A 862 17.04 -1.26 -1.99
C SER A 862 17.36 -0.35 -3.17
N TYR A 863 18.36 -0.75 -3.95
CA TYR A 863 18.71 -0.07 -5.20
C TYR A 863 17.56 -0.09 -6.24
N TRP A 864 16.59 -1.01 -6.10
CA TRP A 864 15.40 -1.07 -6.94
C TRP A 864 14.46 0.13 -6.77
N LEU A 865 14.38 0.73 -5.57
CA LEU A 865 13.68 2.00 -5.36
C LEU A 865 14.26 3.10 -6.28
N MET A 866 15.58 3.13 -6.45
CA MET A 866 16.26 4.12 -7.29
C MET A 866 16.05 3.93 -8.80
N ILE A 867 15.75 2.70 -9.24
CA ILE A 867 15.71 2.34 -10.66
C ILE A 867 14.27 2.01 -11.12
N HIS A 868 13.66 0.98 -10.54
CA HIS A 868 12.33 0.50 -10.96
C HIS A 868 11.24 1.54 -10.66
N VAL A 869 11.12 1.98 -9.41
CA VAL A 869 10.05 2.89 -8.97
C VAL A 869 10.19 4.24 -9.67
N ALA A 870 11.41 4.79 -9.73
CA ALA A 870 11.71 6.02 -10.45
C ALA A 870 11.30 5.95 -11.94
N VAL A 871 11.56 4.84 -12.63
CA VAL A 871 11.21 4.67 -14.06
C VAL A 871 9.70 4.51 -14.27
N ILE A 872 8.98 3.77 -13.40
CA ILE A 872 7.51 3.67 -13.48
C ILE A 872 6.86 5.02 -13.18
N VAL A 873 7.14 5.62 -12.02
CA VAL A 873 6.47 6.86 -11.59
C VAL A 873 6.84 8.02 -12.52
N GLY A 874 8.10 8.05 -13.01
CA GLY A 874 8.54 8.98 -14.05
C GLY A 874 7.82 8.80 -15.40
N SER A 875 7.32 7.60 -15.73
CA SER A 875 6.55 7.33 -16.96
C SER A 875 5.18 8.03 -16.99
N TYR A 876 4.63 8.36 -15.82
CA TYR A 876 3.35 9.07 -15.69
C TYR A 876 3.46 10.52 -16.20
N GLY A 877 4.65 11.13 -16.14
CA GLY A 877 4.89 12.46 -16.69
C GLY A 877 4.63 12.58 -18.20
N PRO A 878 5.26 11.74 -19.06
CA PRO A 878 4.96 11.66 -20.48
C PRO A 878 3.50 11.30 -20.81
N PHE A 879 2.82 10.52 -19.97
CA PHE A 879 1.40 10.20 -20.15
C PHE A 879 0.48 11.38 -19.80
N ALA A 880 0.73 12.10 -18.70
CA ALA A 880 0.01 13.32 -18.33
C ALA A 880 0.21 14.43 -19.37
N LEU A 881 1.42 14.55 -19.92
CA LEU A 881 1.76 15.38 -21.08
C LEU A 881 0.96 14.96 -22.33
N GLY A 882 0.84 13.66 -22.63
CA GLY A 882 0.02 13.16 -23.74
C GLY A 882 -1.47 13.47 -23.57
N MET A 883 -2.00 13.25 -22.35
CA MET A 883 -3.39 13.60 -21.98
C MET A 883 -3.68 15.07 -22.22
N ILE A 884 -2.86 16.00 -21.71
CA ILE A 884 -3.14 17.44 -21.85
C ILE A 884 -2.93 17.94 -23.28
N ILE A 885 -1.97 17.39 -24.03
CA ILE A 885 -1.92 17.66 -25.48
C ILE A 885 -3.20 17.18 -26.17
N GLY A 886 -3.76 16.05 -25.74
CA GLY A 886 -5.07 15.56 -26.17
C GLY A 886 -6.17 16.62 -25.94
N VAL A 887 -6.38 17.02 -24.69
CA VAL A 887 -7.37 18.03 -24.28
C VAL A 887 -7.21 19.33 -25.08
N VAL A 888 -5.98 19.87 -25.15
CA VAL A 888 -5.65 21.10 -25.88
C VAL A 888 -5.88 20.95 -27.39
N SER A 889 -5.61 19.78 -27.97
CA SER A 889 -5.91 19.50 -29.38
C SER A 889 -7.42 19.50 -29.65
N LEU A 890 -8.22 18.96 -28.74
CA LEU A 890 -9.69 19.00 -28.86
C LEU A 890 -10.23 20.43 -28.71
N LEU A 891 -9.70 21.21 -27.76
CA LEU A 891 -10.06 22.64 -27.60
C LEU A 891 -9.70 23.48 -28.84
N LEU A 892 -8.54 23.24 -29.47
CA LEU A 892 -8.20 23.89 -30.74
C LEU A 892 -9.14 23.48 -31.89
N ILE A 893 -9.70 22.26 -31.85
CA ILE A 893 -10.72 21.82 -32.81
C ILE A 893 -12.07 22.50 -32.54
N THR A 894 -12.50 22.71 -31.29
CA THR A 894 -13.82 23.34 -31.02
C THR A 894 -13.91 24.77 -31.56
N ILE A 895 -12.81 25.54 -31.50
CA ILE A 895 -12.72 26.92 -32.00
C ILE A 895 -12.43 27.02 -33.51
N SER A 896 -12.40 25.89 -34.24
CA SER A 896 -12.07 25.87 -35.66
C SER A 896 -13.22 26.35 -36.56
N ARG A 897 -12.85 27.07 -37.63
CA ARG A 897 -13.71 27.70 -38.64
C ARG A 897 -13.03 27.57 -40.02
N LYS A 898 -13.79 27.65 -41.11
CA LYS A 898 -13.20 27.59 -42.47
C LYS A 898 -12.06 28.60 -42.69
N SER A 899 -12.20 29.82 -42.14
CA SER A 899 -11.19 30.90 -42.22
C SER A 899 -9.90 30.69 -41.41
N ASN A 900 -9.83 29.70 -40.51
CA ASN A 900 -8.62 29.40 -39.73
C ASN A 900 -8.15 27.93 -39.84
N LYS A 901 -8.78 27.15 -40.74
CA LYS A 901 -8.54 25.71 -41.01
C LYS A 901 -7.05 25.36 -41.12
N GLU A 902 -6.26 26.13 -41.87
CA GLU A 902 -4.82 25.87 -42.03
C GLU A 902 -3.99 26.17 -40.77
N LYS A 903 -4.18 27.36 -40.16
CA LYS A 903 -3.45 27.75 -38.94
C LYS A 903 -3.70 26.77 -37.80
N ILE A 904 -4.95 26.33 -37.62
CA ILE A 904 -5.30 25.33 -36.60
C ILE A 904 -4.82 23.94 -37.03
N GLY A 905 -4.96 23.54 -38.30
CA GLY A 905 -4.49 22.26 -38.81
C GLY A 905 -2.97 22.04 -38.62
N LEU A 906 -2.15 23.09 -38.81
CA LEU A 906 -0.71 23.05 -38.54
C LEU A 906 -0.40 22.86 -37.05
N ASN A 907 -1.11 23.56 -36.16
CA ASN A 907 -0.96 23.40 -34.71
C ASN A 907 -1.45 22.03 -34.22
N LEU A 908 -2.61 21.56 -34.69
CA LEU A 908 -3.14 20.24 -34.40
C LEU A 908 -2.19 19.13 -34.86
N LYS A 909 -1.57 19.26 -36.04
CA LYS A 909 -0.58 18.30 -36.54
C LYS A 909 0.70 18.30 -35.70
N GLU A 910 1.19 19.47 -35.30
CA GLU A 910 2.34 19.62 -34.38
C GLU A 910 2.07 18.93 -33.03
N LEU A 911 0.93 19.24 -32.41
CA LEU A 911 0.51 18.67 -31.14
C LEU A 911 0.29 17.15 -31.24
N THR A 912 -0.39 16.66 -32.28
CA THR A 912 -0.58 15.21 -32.49
C THR A 912 0.75 14.47 -32.62
N ILE A 913 1.75 15.07 -33.29
CA ILE A 913 3.10 14.48 -33.40
C ILE A 913 3.81 14.46 -32.04
N ILE A 914 3.71 15.53 -31.24
CA ILE A 914 4.30 15.56 -29.89
C ILE A 914 3.58 14.59 -28.95
N ASN A 915 2.27 14.41 -29.09
CA ASN A 915 1.48 13.42 -28.35
C ASN A 915 1.92 11.98 -28.70
N GLU A 916 2.05 11.65 -29.99
CA GLU A 916 2.56 10.33 -30.43
C GLU A 916 3.99 10.09 -29.92
N LEU A 917 4.85 11.11 -29.89
CA LEU A 917 6.19 11.02 -29.29
C LEU A 917 6.16 10.83 -27.76
N SER A 918 5.33 11.60 -27.04
CA SER A 918 5.26 11.58 -25.57
C SER A 918 4.72 10.26 -25.04
N ILE A 919 3.61 9.77 -25.61
CA ILE A 919 3.06 8.46 -25.25
C ILE A 919 4.04 7.34 -25.61
N THR A 920 4.82 7.47 -26.69
CA THR A 920 5.87 6.48 -26.99
C THR A 920 6.96 6.46 -25.92
N VAL A 921 7.37 7.61 -25.38
CA VAL A 921 8.32 7.67 -24.25
C VAL A 921 7.71 7.08 -22.98
N GLY A 922 6.48 7.48 -22.62
CA GLY A 922 5.77 6.93 -21.46
C GLY A 922 5.60 5.42 -21.53
N LEU A 923 5.17 4.89 -22.69
CA LEU A 923 5.02 3.44 -22.91
C LEU A 923 6.36 2.71 -22.80
N ILE A 924 7.45 3.27 -23.34
CA ILE A 924 8.79 2.68 -23.20
C ILE A 924 9.22 2.66 -21.73
N MET A 925 9.07 3.77 -21.00
CA MET A 925 9.42 3.84 -19.58
C MET A 925 8.57 2.89 -18.74
N LEU A 926 7.25 2.89 -18.90
CA LEU A 926 6.34 1.99 -18.17
C LEU A 926 6.64 0.52 -18.47
N THR A 927 6.93 0.17 -19.72
CA THR A 927 7.26 -1.21 -20.11
C THR A 927 8.58 -1.66 -19.48
N ILE A 928 9.63 -0.82 -19.55
CA ILE A 928 10.92 -1.11 -18.92
C ILE A 928 10.75 -1.22 -17.40
N GLY A 929 10.08 -0.25 -16.78
CA GLY A 929 9.83 -0.22 -15.34
C GLY A 929 9.05 -1.46 -14.86
N ASN A 930 7.97 -1.84 -15.54
CA ASN A 930 7.15 -3.01 -15.18
C ASN A 930 7.98 -4.30 -15.13
N PHE A 931 8.83 -4.55 -16.12
CA PHE A 931 9.63 -5.77 -16.17
C PHE A 931 10.90 -5.71 -15.31
N LEU A 932 11.44 -4.52 -15.01
CA LEU A 932 12.39 -4.34 -13.90
C LEU A 932 11.71 -4.61 -12.54
N GLY A 933 10.40 -4.35 -12.41
CA GLY A 933 9.61 -4.70 -11.23
C GLY A 933 9.50 -6.20 -11.02
N GLY A 934 9.28 -6.96 -12.10
CA GLY A 934 9.34 -8.42 -12.06
C GLY A 934 10.73 -8.95 -11.70
N MET A 935 11.82 -8.25 -12.07
CA MET A 935 13.16 -8.62 -11.61
C MET A 935 13.36 -8.34 -10.11
N TRP A 936 12.91 -7.18 -9.63
CA TRP A 936 12.91 -6.83 -8.21
C TRP A 936 12.10 -7.82 -7.37
N ALA A 937 10.85 -8.11 -7.76
CA ALA A 937 9.98 -9.08 -7.07
C ALA A 937 10.63 -10.47 -6.93
N ASN A 938 11.48 -10.87 -7.88
CA ASN A 938 12.21 -12.14 -7.82
C ASN A 938 13.44 -12.10 -6.89
N GLU A 939 14.03 -10.92 -6.67
CA GLU A 939 15.11 -10.69 -5.69
C GLU A 939 14.58 -10.43 -4.27
N SER A 940 13.35 -9.91 -4.12
CA SER A 940 12.70 -9.69 -2.82
C SER A 940 11.87 -10.89 -2.36
N TRP A 941 10.99 -11.40 -3.23
CA TRP A 941 9.94 -12.37 -2.93
C TRP A 941 10.03 -13.63 -3.81
N GLY A 942 11.23 -13.96 -4.29
CA GLY A 942 11.55 -15.25 -4.93
C GLY A 942 10.79 -15.64 -6.20
N ARG A 943 9.91 -14.79 -6.74
CA ARG A 943 9.17 -15.02 -8.00
C ARG A 943 9.01 -13.73 -8.80
N TYR A 944 9.01 -13.83 -10.13
CA TYR A 944 9.08 -12.65 -11.01
C TYR A 944 7.71 -12.05 -11.42
N TRP A 945 6.60 -12.72 -11.11
CA TRP A 945 5.24 -12.25 -11.38
C TRP A 945 4.24 -12.95 -10.45
N GLY A 946 3.43 -12.19 -9.72
CA GLY A 946 2.42 -12.70 -8.78
C GLY A 946 0.96 -12.54 -9.25
N TRP A 947 0.72 -11.83 -10.36
CA TRP A 947 -0.60 -11.33 -10.79
C TRP A 947 -1.23 -10.29 -9.85
N ASP A 948 -0.47 -9.75 -8.89
CA ASP A 948 -0.92 -8.72 -7.96
C ASP A 948 -1.60 -7.55 -8.72
N PRO A 949 -2.70 -6.97 -8.20
CA PRO A 949 -3.40 -5.93 -8.92
C PRO A 949 -2.56 -4.71 -9.37
N LYS A 950 -1.41 -4.37 -8.75
CA LYS A 950 -0.52 -3.33 -9.31
C LYS A 950 0.27 -3.83 -10.53
N GLU A 951 0.83 -5.03 -10.48
CA GLU A 951 1.48 -5.69 -11.62
C GLU A 951 0.51 -5.80 -12.80
N THR A 952 -0.68 -6.33 -12.52
CA THR A 952 -1.74 -6.55 -13.49
C THR A 952 -2.26 -5.23 -14.08
N TRP A 953 -2.49 -4.18 -13.27
CA TRP A 953 -2.89 -2.87 -13.81
C TRP A 953 -1.78 -2.09 -14.51
N ALA A 954 -0.51 -2.33 -14.20
CA ALA A 954 0.61 -1.79 -14.97
C ALA A 954 0.67 -2.45 -16.36
N LEU A 955 0.50 -3.77 -16.45
CA LEU A 955 0.38 -4.49 -17.72
C LEU A 955 -0.84 -4.07 -18.54
N ILE A 956 -2.01 -3.87 -17.91
CA ILE A 956 -3.21 -3.29 -18.56
C ILE A 956 -2.87 -1.92 -19.17
N SER A 957 -2.20 -1.03 -18.42
CA SER A 957 -1.81 0.30 -18.90
C SER A 957 -0.83 0.25 -20.09
N ILE A 958 0.13 -0.70 -20.09
CA ILE A 958 1.02 -0.96 -21.23
C ILE A 958 0.20 -1.33 -22.48
N LEU A 959 -0.75 -2.27 -22.34
CA LEU A 959 -1.58 -2.77 -23.44
C LEU A 959 -2.54 -1.70 -23.99
N VAL A 960 -3.14 -0.89 -23.11
CA VAL A 960 -4.01 0.25 -23.49
C VAL A 960 -3.22 1.28 -24.31
N TYR A 961 -2.03 1.70 -23.87
CA TYR A 961 -1.22 2.64 -24.65
C TYR A 961 -0.60 2.01 -25.91
N ALA A 962 -0.26 0.72 -25.89
CA ALA A 962 0.12 -0.01 -27.09
C ALA A 962 -1.01 -0.03 -28.12
N PHE A 963 -2.27 -0.28 -27.71
CA PHE A 963 -3.45 -0.16 -28.56
C PHE A 963 -3.58 1.25 -29.15
N VAL A 964 -3.47 2.31 -28.34
CA VAL A 964 -3.58 3.72 -28.81
C VAL A 964 -2.55 4.04 -29.90
N ILE A 965 -1.30 3.60 -29.74
CA ILE A 965 -0.25 3.76 -30.77
C ILE A 965 -0.54 2.91 -32.01
N HIS A 966 -1.13 1.72 -31.86
CA HIS A 966 -1.42 0.81 -32.98
C HIS A 966 -2.72 1.13 -33.73
N MET A 967 -3.63 1.95 -33.19
CA MET A 967 -4.84 2.45 -33.88
C MET A 967 -4.53 3.05 -35.26
N ARG A 968 -3.36 3.67 -35.44
CA ARG A 968 -2.89 4.20 -36.74
C ARG A 968 -2.83 3.16 -37.86
N PHE A 969 -2.85 1.87 -37.55
CA PHE A 969 -2.91 0.78 -38.53
C PHE A 969 -4.33 0.29 -38.83
N VAL A 970 -5.31 0.57 -37.97
CA VAL A 970 -6.72 0.17 -38.16
C VAL A 970 -7.45 1.25 -38.98
N PRO A 971 -8.00 0.95 -40.18
CA PRO A 971 -8.50 1.98 -41.11
C PRO A 971 -9.46 3.04 -40.53
N GLY A 972 -10.39 2.64 -39.65
CA GLY A 972 -11.35 3.55 -39.03
C GLY A 972 -10.78 4.45 -37.91
N LEU A 973 -9.64 4.10 -37.33
CA LEU A 973 -9.09 4.74 -36.11
C LEU A 973 -7.89 5.67 -36.38
N ARG A 974 -7.48 5.84 -37.64
CA ARG A 974 -6.26 6.60 -38.02
C ARG A 974 -6.36 8.12 -37.91
N GLY A 975 -7.49 8.65 -37.41
CA GLY A 975 -7.77 10.10 -37.38
C GLY A 975 -7.04 10.85 -36.28
N SER A 976 -6.58 12.07 -36.55
CA SER A 976 -5.92 12.91 -35.53
C SER A 976 -6.85 13.27 -34.37
N TRP A 977 -8.17 13.42 -34.61
CA TRP A 977 -9.13 13.55 -33.51
C TRP A 977 -9.16 12.29 -32.64
N THR A 978 -9.30 11.11 -33.25
CA THR A 978 -9.38 9.82 -32.54
C THR A 978 -8.13 9.57 -31.68
N PHE A 979 -6.94 9.85 -32.21
CA PHE A 979 -5.70 9.71 -31.45
C PHE A 979 -5.65 10.62 -30.21
N ASN A 980 -5.98 11.92 -30.38
CA ASN A 980 -5.95 12.89 -29.28
C ASN A 980 -7.10 12.73 -28.28
N PHE A 981 -8.22 12.11 -28.65
CA PHE A 981 -9.29 11.75 -27.72
C PHE A 981 -8.91 10.50 -26.92
N MET A 982 -8.41 9.45 -27.58
CA MET A 982 -8.00 8.21 -26.92
C MET A 982 -6.75 8.39 -26.04
N SER A 983 -5.88 9.37 -26.29
CA SER A 983 -4.80 9.73 -25.36
C SER A 983 -5.29 10.28 -24.02
N ILE A 984 -6.49 10.87 -23.98
CA ILE A 984 -7.13 11.32 -22.73
C ILE A 984 -7.73 10.10 -22.01
N ILE A 985 -8.49 9.26 -22.74
CA ILE A 985 -9.12 8.06 -22.18
C ILE A 985 -8.07 7.09 -21.62
N ALA A 986 -6.96 6.87 -22.32
CA ALA A 986 -5.88 6.00 -21.86
C ALA A 986 -5.24 6.46 -20.54
N PHE A 987 -5.27 7.76 -20.22
CA PHE A 987 -4.76 8.25 -18.93
C PHE A 987 -5.61 7.74 -17.74
N ALA A 988 -6.86 7.35 -17.96
CA ALA A 988 -7.67 6.71 -16.93
C ALA A 988 -7.11 5.35 -16.48
N SER A 989 -6.37 4.63 -17.35
CA SER A 989 -5.71 3.39 -16.91
C SER A 989 -4.57 3.68 -15.94
N ILE A 990 -3.79 4.74 -16.14
CA ILE A 990 -2.74 5.19 -15.20
C ILE A 990 -3.35 5.64 -13.87
N MET A 991 -4.47 6.35 -13.90
CA MET A 991 -5.20 6.72 -12.68
C MET A 991 -5.74 5.49 -11.94
N MET A 992 -6.16 4.44 -12.66
CA MET A 992 -6.51 3.16 -12.05
C MET A 992 -5.27 2.44 -11.48
N THR A 993 -4.16 2.33 -12.22
CA THR A 993 -2.91 1.71 -11.73
C THR A 993 -2.38 2.40 -10.47
N TYR A 994 -2.37 3.74 -10.43
CA TYR A 994 -1.74 4.51 -9.36
C TYR A 994 -2.66 4.79 -8.16
N PHE A 995 -3.90 5.26 -8.39
CA PHE A 995 -4.85 5.52 -7.30
C PHE A 995 -5.85 4.38 -7.13
N GLY A 996 -6.38 3.84 -8.22
CA GLY A 996 -7.47 2.87 -8.18
C GLY A 996 -7.11 1.55 -7.50
N VAL A 997 -5.91 1.00 -7.75
CA VAL A 997 -5.45 -0.21 -7.06
C VAL A 997 -5.31 0.05 -5.55
N ASN A 998 -4.68 1.16 -5.17
CA ASN A 998 -4.46 1.52 -3.75
C ASN A 998 -5.76 1.77 -2.95
N PHE A 999 -6.87 2.13 -3.61
CA PHE A 999 -8.10 2.56 -2.92
C PHE A 999 -9.33 1.69 -3.15
N TYR A 1000 -9.36 0.83 -4.16
CA TYR A 1000 -10.52 -0.05 -4.43
C TYR A 1000 -10.19 -1.53 -4.32
N LEU A 1001 -8.95 -1.91 -4.61
CA LEU A 1001 -8.51 -3.31 -4.67
C LEU A 1001 -7.70 -3.70 -3.42
N VAL A 1002 -7.37 -4.99 -3.31
CA VAL A 1002 -6.51 -5.57 -2.26
C VAL A 1002 -5.27 -6.13 -2.96
N GLY A 1003 -4.11 -6.18 -2.30
CA GLY A 1003 -2.86 -6.67 -2.91
C GLY A 1003 -1.65 -6.54 -1.98
N LEU A 1004 -0.52 -7.11 -2.39
CA LEU A 1004 0.73 -7.16 -1.63
C LEU A 1004 1.43 -5.80 -1.55
N HIS A 1005 1.26 -4.96 -2.57
CA HIS A 1005 1.81 -3.60 -2.61
C HIS A 1005 1.04 -2.58 -1.75
N SER A 1006 0.29 -3.02 -0.73
CA SER A 1006 -0.69 -2.25 0.04
C SER A 1006 -0.10 -1.36 1.14
N TYR A 1007 1.20 -1.05 1.10
CA TYR A 1007 1.93 -0.23 2.08
C TYR A 1007 1.38 1.19 2.37
N ALA A 1008 0.35 1.64 1.63
CA ALA A 1008 -0.37 2.90 1.84
C ALA A 1008 -1.91 2.72 1.90
N SER A 1009 -2.44 1.49 2.04
CA SER A 1009 -3.85 1.16 1.83
C SER A 1009 -4.77 1.39 3.04
N GLY A 1010 -4.37 2.20 4.02
CA GLY A 1010 -5.17 2.42 5.23
C GLY A 1010 -6.56 3.03 4.98
N GLU A 1011 -6.79 3.60 3.78
CA GLU A 1011 -8.04 4.30 3.47
C GLU A 1011 -8.54 3.98 2.04
N LYS A 1012 -9.47 3.02 1.89
CA LYS A 1012 -10.31 2.93 0.66
C LYS A 1012 -11.13 4.22 0.50
N ILE A 1013 -10.64 5.20 -0.25
CA ILE A 1013 -11.29 6.52 -0.45
C ILE A 1013 -12.51 6.36 -1.38
N ILE A 1014 -13.67 6.92 -1.02
CA ILE A 1014 -14.83 6.94 -1.93
C ILE A 1014 -14.50 7.78 -3.16
N THR A 1015 -14.74 7.23 -4.36
CA THR A 1015 -14.52 7.85 -5.67
C THR A 1015 -14.92 9.34 -5.66
N PRO A 1016 -13.96 10.28 -5.62
CA PRO A 1016 -14.30 11.67 -5.40
C PRO A 1016 -15.16 12.24 -6.53
N ASN A 1017 -16.16 13.06 -6.18
CA ASN A 1017 -17.15 13.58 -7.15
C ASN A 1017 -16.53 14.27 -8.38
N PHE A 1018 -15.30 14.82 -8.26
CA PHE A 1018 -14.58 15.39 -9.39
C PHE A 1018 -14.33 14.37 -10.53
N VAL A 1019 -14.19 13.08 -10.24
CA VAL A 1019 -13.96 12.04 -11.25
C VAL A 1019 -15.14 11.95 -12.23
N TYR A 1020 -16.37 11.93 -11.71
CA TYR A 1020 -17.59 11.93 -12.53
C TYR A 1020 -17.74 13.24 -13.34
N TYR A 1021 -17.45 14.40 -12.73
CA TYR A 1021 -17.44 15.68 -13.44
C TYR A 1021 -16.36 15.72 -14.54
N THR A 1022 -15.16 15.19 -14.29
CA THR A 1022 -14.08 15.09 -15.29
C THR A 1022 -14.47 14.17 -16.45
N ALA A 1023 -15.07 13.00 -16.18
CA ALA A 1023 -15.57 12.11 -17.21
C ALA A 1023 -16.64 12.78 -18.09
N LEU A 1024 -17.59 13.51 -17.48
CA LEU A 1024 -18.61 14.28 -18.20
C LEU A 1024 -17.98 15.40 -19.06
N ILE A 1025 -17.02 16.16 -18.52
CA ILE A 1025 -16.31 17.22 -19.25
C ILE A 1025 -15.54 16.65 -20.45
N VAL A 1026 -14.86 15.51 -20.29
CA VAL A 1026 -14.14 14.83 -21.39
C VAL A 1026 -15.11 14.30 -22.45
N ALA A 1027 -16.25 13.75 -22.06
CA ALA A 1027 -17.29 13.30 -23.00
C ALA A 1027 -17.89 14.46 -23.81
N VAL A 1028 -18.26 15.56 -23.15
CA VAL A 1028 -18.80 16.77 -23.79
C VAL A 1028 -17.77 17.42 -24.73
N LEU A 1029 -16.51 17.55 -24.29
CA LEU A 1029 -15.41 18.03 -25.13
C LEU A 1029 -15.18 17.12 -26.34
N GLY A 1030 -15.26 15.80 -26.15
CA GLY A 1030 -15.21 14.79 -27.22
C GLY A 1030 -16.29 15.02 -28.27
N LEU A 1031 -17.56 15.09 -27.86
CA LEU A 1031 -18.71 15.29 -28.76
C LEU A 1031 -18.63 16.61 -29.55
N ILE A 1032 -18.38 17.74 -28.87
CA ILE A 1032 -18.31 19.06 -29.51
C ILE A 1032 -17.12 19.14 -30.48
N SER A 1033 -15.96 18.61 -30.09
CA SER A 1033 -14.79 18.58 -30.96
C SER A 1033 -14.95 17.62 -32.14
N TYR A 1034 -15.62 16.48 -31.97
CA TYR A 1034 -15.90 15.54 -33.07
C TYR A 1034 -16.77 16.18 -34.15
N TRP A 1035 -17.88 16.82 -33.75
CA TRP A 1035 -18.78 17.52 -34.68
C TRP A 1035 -18.06 18.65 -35.44
N ARG A 1036 -17.24 19.45 -34.73
CA ARG A 1036 -16.40 20.48 -35.36
C ARG A 1036 -15.34 19.89 -36.30
N TYR A 1037 -14.70 18.78 -35.92
CA TYR A 1037 -13.70 18.11 -36.74
C TYR A 1037 -14.28 17.64 -38.08
N GLN A 1038 -15.45 17.01 -38.06
CA GLN A 1038 -16.18 16.60 -39.26
C GLN A 1038 -16.49 17.81 -40.16
N LYS A 1039 -17.10 18.86 -39.59
CA LYS A 1039 -17.56 20.08 -40.30
C LYS A 1039 -16.45 21.03 -40.79
N VAL A 1040 -15.19 20.82 -40.38
CA VAL A 1040 -14.07 21.72 -40.75
C VAL A 1040 -12.92 20.98 -41.42
N PHE A 1041 -12.69 19.69 -41.14
CA PHE A 1041 -11.51 18.95 -41.65
C PHE A 1041 -11.83 17.75 -42.55
N LYS A 1042 -13.08 17.26 -42.58
CA LYS A 1042 -13.53 16.23 -43.53
C LYS A 1042 -14.41 16.77 -44.65
N THR A 1043 -15.09 17.89 -44.41
CA THR A 1043 -15.54 18.85 -45.43
C THR A 1043 -14.55 20.02 -45.54
#